data_AF-A0AAJ2Q570-F1
#
_entry.id   AF-A0AAJ2Q570-F1
#
_cell.length_a   1.000
_cell.length_b   1.000
_cell.length_c   1.000
_cell.angle_alpha   90.00
_cell.angle_beta   90.00
_cell.angle_gamma   90.00
#
_symmetry.space_group_name_H-M   'P 1'
#
loop_
_entity.id
_entity.type
_entity.pdbx_description
1 polymer ?
#
loop_
_entity_poly.entity_id
_entity_poly.type
_entity_poly.pdbx_seq_one_letter_code
_entity_poly.pdbx_strand_id
1 'polypeptide(L)'
;MIPGTGGNAESGGPLLLGVRHHGPGSARAVLAALDHARPSAVLVEGPPEGDALLPLAAHGRMRPPVALLAHAVDDPGRAAFWPMAEFSPEWVAIRWASSHGVPVRFVDLPAAHSLALTEPKEVGAEDGRGIDPIGVLAEAAGYDDPERWWEDVVEHRGPDGRPSDPRAPFAVLAEAMTALREAYGDGGHPQDAVREACMRLRLRAARREFGDDVAVVCGAWHVPALRTRATVAADRALLKGMPKVRAELTWVPWTHRRLARRSGYGAGIESPGWYGHLFGAPDRPVERWMTKVAGLLRDTDRTVSSADVIEAVGLAGTLAAMRGRPAVGLTEATDAVRAVMCEGSDVPLALVRDRLVVGETLGEVPETAPAVPLQRDLDRQQRTLRLRPEAGRRELELDLRKDTDAARSRLLHRLRLLGVHWGEPAAGRGSTGTFRESWRLHWEPELFVRIAEAGVWGTTVLGAATARAETDAVSAPSLAGVTALAEQCLLAGLSEALSVVMRALADRAALDADVGHLADALPALARSLRYGDVRSTDTAALGEVAVGLAERVCVGLPSACTGLDADAAVEAQRRVDGVHTAVGLLADTVGTDGPAERWAGVLRELADRDAVAGLVRGRAARLLLDGGRLGESDAARLMGLALSPGSAPADAAAWIEGFVGGAAGGGLVLVHDERLLALVDAWLTGIPADTFPGVLPLLRRTFSAYEPGVRRALGELVGRGPDPGRGHDANVPAAPGFGEGRDEERADAMAPVLALLLGTGSPAEPGAGR
;
A
#
# COMPACT_ATOMS: atom_id res chain seq x y z
N MET A 1 0.02 -67.79 3.98
CA MET A 1 -0.13 -68.08 5.43
C MET A 1 0.15 -66.77 6.15
N ILE A 2 -0.92 -66.05 6.50
CA ILE A 2 -0.86 -64.71 7.11
C ILE A 2 -0.85 -64.93 8.62
N PRO A 3 0.15 -64.47 9.38
CA PRO A 3 0.06 -64.47 10.83
C PRO A 3 -0.92 -63.38 11.24
N GLY A 4 -1.98 -63.77 11.94
CA GLY A 4 -3.02 -62.86 12.42
C GLY A 4 -2.45 -61.80 13.37
N THR A 5 -2.67 -60.54 13.02
CA THR A 5 -2.52 -59.40 13.93
C THR A 5 -3.75 -59.37 14.84
N GLY A 6 -3.65 -60.08 15.96
CA GLY A 6 -4.56 -59.89 17.08
C GLY A 6 -4.51 -58.44 17.53
N GLY A 7 -5.65 -57.76 17.50
CA GLY A 7 -5.82 -56.42 18.00
C GLY A 7 -5.54 -56.37 19.50
N ASN A 8 -4.43 -55.75 19.87
CA ASN A 8 -4.29 -55.10 21.16
C ASN A 8 -4.75 -53.66 20.95
N ALA A 9 -5.95 -53.34 21.41
CA ALA A 9 -6.37 -51.97 21.61
C ALA A 9 -5.46 -51.35 22.67
N GLU A 10 -4.47 -50.55 22.25
CA GLU A 10 -3.71 -49.69 23.15
C GLU A 10 -4.69 -48.71 23.82
N SER A 11 -5.13 -49.09 25.02
CA SER A 11 -6.01 -48.31 25.87
C SER A 11 -5.20 -47.91 27.09
N GLY A 12 -4.73 -46.66 27.10
CA GLY A 12 -4.01 -46.12 28.27
C GLY A 12 -3.19 -44.84 28.07
N GLY A 13 -3.59 -43.95 27.14
CA GLY A 13 -2.87 -42.68 26.93
C GLY A 13 -3.69 -41.63 26.19
N PRO A 14 -3.26 -40.36 26.24
CA PRO A 14 -3.97 -39.26 25.58
C PRO A 14 -4.01 -39.45 24.07
N LEU A 15 -5.14 -39.08 23.45
CA LEU A 15 -5.30 -39.09 22.00
C LEU A 15 -4.54 -37.91 21.39
N LEU A 16 -3.43 -38.19 20.70
CA LEU A 16 -2.63 -37.15 20.03
C LEU A 16 -3.03 -37.03 18.57
N LEU A 17 -3.59 -35.88 18.20
CA LEU A 17 -4.04 -35.54 16.86
C LEU A 17 -3.05 -34.54 16.25
N GLY A 18 -1.99 -35.07 15.64
CA GLY A 18 -1.01 -34.28 14.90
C GLY A 18 -1.60 -33.73 13.61
N VAL A 19 -1.56 -32.42 13.43
CA VAL A 19 -2.18 -31.76 12.29
C VAL A 19 -1.21 -30.82 11.58
N ARG A 20 -1.62 -30.39 10.39
CA ARG A 20 -1.22 -29.12 9.82
C ARG A 20 -2.29 -28.09 10.18
N HIS A 21 -1.89 -26.89 10.63
CA HIS A 21 -2.77 -25.86 11.21
C HIS A 21 -3.91 -25.37 10.31
N HIS A 22 -3.80 -25.62 9.01
CA HIS A 22 -4.79 -25.24 8.00
C HIS A 22 -4.92 -26.36 6.97
N GLY A 23 -6.08 -27.02 6.94
CA GLY A 23 -6.32 -28.12 6.00
C GLY A 23 -7.76 -28.65 6.12
N PRO A 24 -8.58 -28.60 5.07
CA PRO A 24 -10.00 -28.97 5.14
C PRO A 24 -10.23 -30.44 5.51
N GLY A 25 -9.48 -31.36 4.92
CA GLY A 25 -9.43 -32.79 5.25
C GLY A 25 -8.86 -33.05 6.64
N SER A 26 -7.78 -32.37 7.03
CA SER A 26 -7.25 -32.44 8.40
C SER A 26 -8.29 -32.02 9.45
N ALA A 27 -9.02 -30.94 9.19
CA ALA A 27 -10.08 -30.44 10.08
C ALA A 27 -11.26 -31.42 10.18
N ARG A 28 -11.67 -32.01 9.05
CA ARG A 28 -12.68 -33.09 9.02
C ARG A 28 -12.22 -34.34 9.77
N ALA A 29 -10.94 -34.71 9.66
CA ALA A 29 -10.37 -35.86 10.36
C ALA A 29 -10.35 -35.64 11.88
N VAL A 30 -9.99 -34.44 12.34
CA VAL A 30 -10.05 -34.09 13.78
C VAL A 30 -11.48 -34.16 14.28
N LEU A 31 -12.45 -33.60 13.55
CA LEU A 31 -13.87 -33.70 13.91
C LEU A 31 -14.31 -35.16 14.07
N ALA A 32 -14.01 -36.00 13.08
CA ALA A 32 -14.37 -37.42 13.11
C ALA A 32 -13.68 -38.18 14.25
N ALA A 33 -12.42 -37.87 14.56
CA ALA A 33 -11.69 -38.48 15.67
C ALA A 33 -12.27 -38.08 17.03
N LEU A 34 -12.65 -36.81 17.21
CA LEU A 34 -13.29 -36.32 18.44
C LEU A 34 -14.69 -36.91 18.64
N ASP A 35 -15.50 -36.98 17.58
CA ASP A 35 -16.83 -37.61 17.60
C ASP A 35 -16.77 -39.09 17.99
N HIS A 36 -15.72 -39.78 17.53
CA HIS A 36 -15.48 -41.18 17.85
C HIS A 36 -14.96 -41.38 19.28
N ALA A 37 -13.92 -40.63 19.69
CA ALA A 37 -13.24 -40.83 20.96
C ALA A 37 -13.98 -40.22 22.16
N ARG A 38 -14.73 -39.14 21.95
CA ARG A 38 -15.45 -38.37 22.99
C ARG A 38 -14.59 -38.09 24.24
N PRO A 39 -13.46 -37.39 24.09
CA PRO A 39 -12.56 -37.14 25.21
C PRO A 39 -13.23 -36.28 26.30
N SER A 40 -12.77 -36.46 27.53
CA SER A 40 -13.19 -35.68 28.71
C SER A 40 -12.64 -34.24 28.70
N ALA A 41 -11.57 -33.98 27.92
CA ALA A 41 -11.06 -32.64 27.66
C ALA A 41 -10.30 -32.59 26.33
N VAL A 42 -10.25 -31.40 25.71
CA VAL A 42 -9.50 -31.14 24.48
C VAL A 42 -8.42 -30.09 24.76
N LEU A 43 -7.18 -30.41 24.41
CA LEU A 43 -6.05 -29.49 24.46
C LEU A 43 -5.71 -29.06 23.05
N VAL A 44 -5.53 -27.76 22.84
CA VAL A 44 -5.26 -27.19 21.52
C VAL A 44 -3.95 -26.40 21.58
N GLU A 45 -3.15 -26.48 20.54
CA GLU A 45 -1.95 -25.65 20.43
C GLU A 45 -2.30 -24.17 20.41
N GLY A 46 -1.60 -23.40 21.24
CA GLY A 46 -1.81 -21.98 21.45
C GLY A 46 -1.43 -21.56 22.88
N PRO A 47 -1.38 -20.25 23.15
CA PRO A 47 -0.92 -19.73 24.43
C PRO A 47 -2.00 -19.87 25.53
N PRO A 48 -1.67 -20.37 26.73
CA PRO A 48 -2.61 -20.56 27.84
C PRO A 48 -3.32 -19.28 28.32
N GLU A 49 -2.73 -18.11 28.11
CA GLU A 49 -3.40 -16.83 28.40
C GLU A 49 -4.71 -16.65 27.58
N GLY A 50 -4.85 -17.37 26.46
CA GLY A 50 -6.03 -17.36 25.61
C GLY A 50 -7.21 -18.18 26.14
N ASP A 51 -7.04 -18.97 27.22
CA ASP A 51 -8.08 -19.88 27.73
C ASP A 51 -9.39 -19.13 28.05
N ALA A 52 -9.27 -17.92 28.60
CA ALA A 52 -10.43 -17.08 28.94
C ALA A 52 -11.23 -16.60 27.71
N LEU A 53 -10.63 -16.67 26.51
CA LEU A 53 -11.21 -16.21 25.25
C LEU A 53 -11.83 -17.35 24.43
N LEU A 54 -11.57 -18.61 24.78
CA LEU A 54 -12.13 -19.79 24.11
C LEU A 54 -13.67 -19.79 24.06
N PRO A 55 -14.42 -19.34 25.10
CA PRO A 55 -15.88 -19.27 25.01
C PRO A 55 -16.40 -18.37 23.88
N LEU A 56 -15.63 -17.35 23.45
CA LEU A 56 -16.03 -16.47 22.35
C LEU A 56 -16.04 -17.18 21.00
N ALA A 57 -15.29 -18.29 20.85
CA ALA A 57 -15.32 -19.10 19.62
C ALA A 57 -16.72 -19.64 19.33
N ALA A 58 -17.56 -19.83 20.36
CA ALA A 58 -18.94 -20.29 20.24
C ALA A 58 -19.93 -19.20 19.79
N HIS A 59 -19.53 -17.92 19.91
CA HIS A 59 -20.43 -16.78 19.69
C HIS A 59 -20.92 -16.69 18.24
N GLY A 60 -22.22 -16.43 18.01
CA GLY A 60 -22.81 -16.45 16.65
C GLY A 60 -22.30 -15.37 15.68
N ARG A 61 -21.66 -14.32 16.20
CA ARG A 61 -20.96 -13.27 15.43
C ARG A 61 -19.48 -13.56 15.19
N MET A 62 -18.93 -14.62 15.78
CA MET A 62 -17.55 -15.02 15.57
C MET A 62 -17.46 -15.80 14.25
N ARG A 63 -16.78 -15.22 13.26
CA ARG A 63 -16.62 -15.79 11.92
C ARG A 63 -15.15 -15.74 11.51
N PRO A 64 -14.43 -16.86 11.45
CA PRO A 64 -13.06 -16.87 10.93
C PRO A 64 -13.02 -16.48 9.44
N PRO A 65 -11.87 -16.04 8.89
CA PRO A 65 -10.55 -16.05 9.52
C PRO A 65 -10.41 -15.05 10.68
N VAL A 66 -10.00 -15.53 11.85
CA VAL A 66 -9.70 -14.70 13.04
C VAL A 66 -8.32 -15.07 13.56
N ALA A 67 -7.69 -14.18 14.32
CA ALA A 67 -6.44 -14.47 14.99
C ALA A 67 -6.56 -14.16 16.48
N LEU A 68 -5.95 -15.00 17.30
CA LEU A 68 -5.63 -14.62 18.66
C LEU A 68 -4.43 -13.68 18.58
N LEU A 69 -4.63 -12.40 18.92
CA LEU A 69 -3.59 -11.39 19.02
C LEU A 69 -3.09 -11.36 20.46
N ALA A 70 -1.79 -11.57 20.67
CA ALA A 70 -1.11 -11.22 21.91
C ALA A 70 -0.21 -10.01 21.67
N HIS A 71 -0.23 -9.03 22.58
CA HIS A 71 0.71 -7.92 22.55
C HIS A 71 1.29 -7.65 23.94
N ALA A 72 2.49 -7.09 24.00
CA ALA A 72 3.05 -6.63 25.27
C ALA A 72 2.28 -5.39 25.74
N VAL A 73 2.02 -5.30 27.05
CA VAL A 73 1.24 -4.19 27.62
C VAL A 73 2.01 -2.87 27.56
N ASP A 74 3.32 -2.92 27.80
CA ASP A 74 4.18 -1.74 27.83
C ASP A 74 4.69 -1.31 26.44
N ASP A 75 4.58 -2.22 25.44
CA ASP A 75 4.98 -1.99 24.05
C ASP A 75 4.05 -2.78 23.11
N PRO A 76 2.86 -2.22 22.75
CA PRO A 76 1.88 -2.92 21.93
C PRO A 76 2.39 -3.31 20.54
N GLY A 77 3.42 -2.64 20.02
CA GLY A 77 4.06 -2.98 18.75
C GLY A 77 4.73 -4.36 18.76
N ARG A 78 5.09 -4.84 19.96
CA ARG A 78 5.59 -6.20 20.15
C ARG A 78 4.42 -7.18 20.29
N ALA A 79 3.97 -7.70 19.15
CA ALA A 79 2.79 -8.55 19.04
C ALA A 79 3.05 -9.87 18.32
N ALA A 80 2.20 -10.87 18.59
CA ALA A 80 2.18 -12.18 17.95
C ALA A 80 0.74 -12.57 17.62
N PHE A 81 0.57 -13.35 16.55
CA PHE A 81 -0.73 -13.76 16.04
C PHE A 81 -0.80 -15.28 15.88
N TRP A 82 -1.88 -15.88 16.35
CA TRP A 82 -2.24 -17.27 16.06
C TRP A 82 -3.50 -17.28 15.19
N PRO A 83 -3.34 -17.25 13.85
CA PRO A 83 -4.46 -17.18 12.94
C PRO A 83 -5.18 -18.54 12.83
N MET A 84 -6.49 -18.49 12.69
CA MET A 84 -7.38 -19.65 12.59
C MET A 84 -8.45 -19.40 11.51
N ALA A 85 -8.72 -20.42 10.71
CA ALA A 85 -9.73 -20.42 9.66
C ALA A 85 -10.87 -21.42 9.98
N GLU A 86 -11.98 -21.41 9.24
CA GLU A 86 -13.03 -22.44 9.37
C GLU A 86 -12.49 -23.86 9.18
N PHE A 87 -11.47 -23.99 8.34
CA PHE A 87 -10.77 -25.23 8.02
C PHE A 87 -9.48 -25.43 8.84
N SER A 88 -9.29 -24.69 9.94
CA SER A 88 -8.25 -25.01 10.92
C SER A 88 -8.70 -26.16 11.82
N PRO A 89 -7.93 -27.25 11.93
CA PRO A 89 -8.27 -28.34 12.85
C PRO A 89 -8.39 -27.88 14.31
N GLU A 90 -7.57 -26.93 14.73
CA GLU A 90 -7.62 -26.27 16.05
C GLU A 90 -8.95 -25.55 16.26
N TRP A 91 -9.39 -24.78 15.27
CA TRP A 91 -10.67 -24.07 15.32
C TRP A 91 -11.85 -25.05 15.43
N VAL A 92 -11.82 -26.11 14.61
CA VAL A 92 -12.82 -27.18 14.65
C VAL A 92 -12.84 -27.88 16.01
N ALA A 93 -11.68 -28.16 16.60
CA ALA A 93 -11.58 -28.77 17.92
C ALA A 93 -12.18 -27.87 19.02
N ILE A 94 -11.89 -26.56 18.99
CA ILE A 94 -12.46 -25.58 19.92
C ILE A 94 -13.99 -25.52 19.78
N ARG A 95 -14.50 -25.41 18.55
CA ARG A 95 -15.94 -25.38 18.25
C ARG A 95 -16.64 -26.68 18.66
N TRP A 96 -16.03 -27.83 18.39
CA TRP A 96 -16.53 -29.13 18.78
C TRP A 96 -16.65 -29.22 20.30
N ALA A 97 -15.57 -28.92 21.03
CA ALA A 97 -15.55 -29.00 22.49
C ALA A 97 -16.61 -28.09 23.11
N SER A 98 -16.72 -26.85 22.62
CA SER A 98 -17.73 -25.91 23.09
C SER A 98 -19.17 -26.38 22.82
N SER A 99 -19.45 -26.93 21.63
CA SER A 99 -20.79 -27.46 21.29
C SER A 99 -21.18 -28.70 22.09
N HIS A 100 -20.21 -29.46 22.59
CA HIS A 100 -20.42 -30.68 23.39
C HIS A 100 -20.27 -30.45 24.90
N GLY A 101 -20.00 -29.21 25.35
CA GLY A 101 -19.77 -28.91 26.77
C GLY A 101 -18.49 -29.54 27.33
N VAL A 102 -17.54 -29.91 26.47
CA VAL A 102 -16.25 -30.49 26.84
C VAL A 102 -15.25 -29.35 27.14
N PRO A 103 -14.51 -29.39 28.26
CA PRO A 103 -13.46 -28.42 28.55
C PRO A 103 -12.40 -28.37 27.44
N VAL A 104 -12.07 -27.16 27.00
CA VAL A 104 -10.99 -26.90 26.04
C VAL A 104 -9.96 -25.96 26.66
N ARG A 105 -8.67 -26.24 26.46
CA ARG A 105 -7.55 -25.41 26.94
C ARG A 105 -6.41 -25.35 25.94
N PHE A 106 -5.69 -24.24 25.97
CA PHE A 106 -4.44 -24.06 25.25
C PHE A 106 -3.27 -24.74 25.98
N VAL A 107 -2.34 -25.32 25.21
CA VAL A 107 -1.30 -26.22 25.74
C VAL A 107 0.14 -25.76 25.45
N ASP A 108 0.34 -24.72 24.65
CA ASP A 108 1.67 -24.29 24.20
C ASP A 108 2.39 -23.33 25.18
N LEU A 109 3.54 -22.80 24.78
CA LEU A 109 4.32 -21.81 25.51
C LEU A 109 3.49 -20.53 25.76
N PRO A 110 3.49 -19.98 26.99
CA PRO A 110 2.84 -18.72 27.29
C PRO A 110 3.28 -17.57 26.38
N ALA A 111 2.33 -16.76 25.93
CA ALA A 111 2.60 -15.59 25.10
C ALA A 111 3.57 -14.61 25.78
N ALA A 112 3.53 -14.52 27.11
CA ALA A 112 4.47 -13.74 27.91
C ALA A 112 5.95 -14.08 27.61
N HIS A 113 6.26 -15.35 27.33
CA HIS A 113 7.60 -15.79 26.98
C HIS A 113 7.88 -15.65 25.49
N SER A 114 6.93 -16.05 24.63
CA SER A 114 7.08 -15.93 23.18
C SER A 114 7.35 -14.48 22.75
N LEU A 115 6.59 -13.52 23.30
CA LEU A 115 6.79 -12.10 23.02
C LEU A 115 8.13 -11.58 23.54
N ALA A 116 8.65 -12.13 24.64
CA ALA A 116 9.93 -11.70 25.22
C ALA A 116 11.15 -12.26 24.50
N LEU A 117 10.99 -13.40 23.80
CA LEU A 117 12.01 -14.03 22.96
C LEU A 117 12.01 -13.49 21.53
N THR A 118 10.93 -12.84 21.12
CA THR A 118 10.82 -12.23 19.79
C THR A 118 11.61 -10.92 19.80
N GLU A 119 12.80 -10.91 19.20
CA GLU A 119 13.40 -9.65 18.74
C GLU A 119 12.43 -8.99 17.76
N PRO A 120 12.30 -7.65 17.73
CA PRO A 120 11.43 -6.97 16.78
C PRO A 120 11.93 -7.23 15.35
N LYS A 121 11.45 -8.32 14.75
CA LYS A 121 11.68 -8.66 13.35
C LYS A 121 10.73 -7.82 12.50
N GLU A 122 11.27 -7.14 11.49
CA GLU A 122 10.47 -6.66 10.38
C GLU A 122 9.70 -7.85 9.77
N VAL A 123 8.42 -7.61 9.45
CA VAL A 123 7.51 -8.58 8.85
C VAL A 123 8.11 -9.05 7.52
N GLY A 124 8.77 -10.22 7.50
CA GLY A 124 9.32 -10.81 6.27
C GLY A 124 10.69 -11.49 6.38
N ALA A 125 11.37 -11.48 7.53
CA ALA A 125 12.65 -12.20 7.66
C ALA A 125 12.45 -13.72 7.84
N GLU A 126 12.71 -14.48 6.76
CA GLU A 126 12.75 -15.94 6.75
C GLU A 126 13.80 -16.47 7.75
N ASP A 127 13.36 -17.20 8.78
CA ASP A 127 14.27 -18.05 9.57
C ASP A 127 14.39 -19.41 8.87
N GLY A 128 15.15 -19.44 7.77
CA GLY A 128 15.49 -20.66 7.02
C GLY A 128 16.50 -21.57 7.73
N ARG A 129 16.42 -21.71 9.06
CA ARG A 129 17.40 -22.45 9.87
C ARG A 129 16.98 -23.85 10.30
N GLY A 130 15.77 -24.29 9.95
CA GLY A 130 15.27 -25.62 10.28
C GLY A 130 14.81 -26.42 9.07
N ILE A 131 14.65 -27.73 9.27
CA ILE A 131 14.10 -28.63 8.23
C ILE A 131 12.63 -28.32 7.99
N ASP A 132 12.14 -28.50 6.77
CA ASP A 132 10.69 -28.61 6.50
C ASP A 132 10.29 -30.09 6.57
N PRO A 133 9.62 -30.55 7.65
CA PRO A 133 9.28 -31.96 7.80
C PRO A 133 8.35 -32.47 6.69
N ILE A 134 7.43 -31.63 6.20
CA ILE A 134 6.52 -32.00 5.12
C ILE A 134 7.29 -32.06 3.80
N GLY A 135 8.21 -31.11 3.58
CA GLY A 135 9.08 -31.11 2.41
C GLY A 135 9.94 -32.36 2.28
N VAL A 136 10.56 -32.82 3.38
CA VAL A 136 11.36 -34.06 3.39
C VAL A 136 10.50 -35.29 3.10
N LEU A 137 9.28 -35.37 3.65
CA LEU A 137 8.37 -36.48 3.36
C LEU A 137 7.90 -36.50 1.90
N ALA A 138 7.64 -35.31 1.35
CA ALA A 138 7.26 -35.16 -0.05
C ALA A 138 8.39 -35.60 -0.99
N GLU A 139 9.62 -35.12 -0.76
CA GLU A 139 10.79 -35.51 -1.55
C GLU A 139 11.03 -37.03 -1.46
N ALA A 140 10.96 -37.61 -0.27
CA ALA A 140 11.08 -39.06 -0.06
C ALA A 140 9.98 -39.88 -0.77
N ALA A 141 8.79 -39.29 -0.94
CA ALA A 141 7.68 -39.87 -1.70
C ALA A 141 7.75 -39.59 -3.22
N GLY A 142 8.78 -38.87 -3.70
CA GLY A 142 8.95 -38.52 -5.11
C GLY A 142 8.12 -37.34 -5.59
N TYR A 143 7.62 -36.50 -4.66
CA TYR A 143 6.92 -35.25 -4.97
C TYR A 143 7.91 -34.09 -5.01
N ASP A 144 7.72 -33.20 -5.98
CA ASP A 144 8.44 -31.93 -6.14
C ASP A 144 7.82 -30.78 -5.35
N ASP A 145 6.56 -30.93 -4.93
CA ASP A 145 5.78 -29.97 -4.18
C ASP A 145 5.24 -30.59 -2.86
N PRO A 146 5.67 -30.08 -1.69
CA PRO A 146 5.18 -30.53 -0.38
C PRO A 146 3.69 -30.33 -0.17
N GLU A 147 3.11 -29.27 -0.74
CA GLU A 147 1.68 -28.99 -0.67
C GLU A 147 0.89 -30.07 -1.41
N ARG A 148 1.33 -30.41 -2.61
CA ARG A 148 0.70 -31.45 -3.44
C ARG A 148 0.74 -32.82 -2.77
N TRP A 149 1.87 -33.18 -2.17
CA TRP A 149 1.98 -34.43 -1.41
C TRP A 149 0.97 -34.45 -0.25
N TRP A 150 0.88 -33.36 0.51
CA TRP A 150 -0.07 -33.24 1.62
C TRP A 150 -1.52 -33.31 1.14
N GLU A 151 -1.86 -32.62 0.05
CA GLU A 151 -3.18 -32.67 -0.58
C GLU A 151 -3.57 -34.12 -0.92
N ASP A 152 -2.72 -34.83 -1.65
CA ASP A 152 -3.01 -36.17 -2.15
C ASP A 152 -3.10 -37.21 -1.02
N VAL A 153 -2.15 -37.14 -0.07
CA VAL A 153 -1.99 -38.17 0.96
C VAL A 153 -2.88 -37.93 2.17
N VAL A 154 -3.16 -36.67 2.53
CA VAL A 154 -3.89 -36.31 3.77
C VAL A 154 -5.26 -35.72 3.46
N GLU A 155 -5.35 -34.75 2.55
CA GLU A 155 -6.58 -33.95 2.35
C GLU A 155 -7.64 -34.64 1.48
N HIS A 156 -7.22 -35.40 0.45
CA HIS A 156 -8.10 -36.09 -0.52
C HIS A 156 -8.57 -37.50 -0.12
N ARG A 157 -8.47 -37.87 1.16
CA ARG A 157 -9.01 -39.17 1.64
C ARG A 157 -10.54 -39.19 1.47
N GLY A 158 -11.00 -39.95 0.47
CA GLY A 158 -12.35 -39.84 -0.09
C GLY A 158 -13.52 -40.25 0.82
N PRO A 159 -14.78 -39.96 0.40
CA PRO A 159 -16.00 -40.29 1.15
C PRO A 159 -16.23 -41.80 1.31
N ASP A 160 -15.85 -42.58 0.29
CA ASP A 160 -15.97 -44.05 0.25
C ASP A 160 -14.77 -44.76 0.93
N GLY A 161 -13.77 -43.98 1.33
CA GLY A 161 -12.53 -44.41 1.97
C GLY A 161 -12.36 -43.88 3.38
N ARG A 162 -13.46 -43.64 4.11
CA ARG A 162 -13.38 -43.41 5.57
C ARG A 162 -12.58 -44.56 6.15
N PRO A 163 -11.42 -44.32 6.79
CA PRO A 163 -10.74 -45.40 7.47
C PRO A 163 -11.72 -46.01 8.47
N SER A 164 -11.74 -47.33 8.59
CA SER A 164 -12.57 -48.02 9.60
C SER A 164 -12.32 -47.44 11.01
N ASP A 165 -11.16 -46.82 11.22
CA ASP A 165 -10.81 -46.03 12.40
C ASP A 165 -10.43 -44.58 12.01
N PRO A 166 -11.22 -43.56 12.41
CA PRO A 166 -10.91 -42.14 12.21
C PRO A 166 -9.55 -41.68 12.78
N ARG A 167 -8.90 -42.47 13.64
CA ARG A 167 -7.61 -42.15 14.28
C ARG A 167 -6.39 -42.62 13.47
N ALA A 168 -6.57 -43.58 12.55
CA ALA A 168 -5.48 -44.14 11.75
C ALA A 168 -4.64 -43.08 11.00
N PRO A 169 -5.21 -42.01 10.41
CA PRO A 169 -4.47 -40.90 9.84
C PRO A 169 -3.38 -40.32 10.75
N PHE A 170 -3.72 -40.10 12.01
CA PHE A 170 -2.87 -39.45 12.99
C PHE A 170 -1.76 -40.37 13.49
N ALA A 171 -2.03 -41.67 13.55
CA ALA A 171 -1.02 -42.68 13.89
C ALA A 171 0.09 -42.73 12.84
N VAL A 172 -0.29 -42.81 11.55
CA VAL A 172 0.67 -42.84 10.42
C VAL A 172 1.50 -41.56 10.39
N LEU A 173 0.87 -40.40 10.56
CA LEU A 173 1.60 -39.13 10.57
C LEU A 173 2.54 -39.01 11.79
N ALA A 174 2.13 -39.51 12.95
CA ALA A 174 2.99 -39.53 14.13
C ALA A 174 4.22 -40.45 13.94
N GLU A 175 4.06 -41.59 13.26
CA GLU A 175 5.18 -42.47 12.89
C GLU A 175 6.15 -41.78 11.93
N ALA A 176 5.62 -41.13 10.87
CA ALA A 176 6.44 -40.37 9.93
C ALA A 176 7.25 -39.25 10.62
N MET A 177 6.60 -38.47 11.49
CA MET A 177 7.27 -37.40 12.25
C MET A 177 8.29 -37.95 13.25
N THR A 178 8.05 -39.15 13.82
CA THR A 178 9.02 -39.82 14.69
C THR A 178 10.27 -40.20 13.91
N ALA A 179 10.13 -40.83 12.74
CA ALA A 179 11.25 -41.20 11.88
C ALA A 179 12.08 -39.98 11.46
N LEU A 180 11.42 -38.85 11.13
CA LEU A 180 12.13 -37.60 10.83
C LEU A 180 12.92 -37.08 12.04
N ARG A 181 12.35 -37.11 13.24
CA ARG A 181 13.08 -36.67 14.45
C ARG A 181 14.26 -37.58 14.80
N GLU A 182 14.16 -38.88 14.51
CA GLU A 182 15.30 -39.80 14.67
C GLU A 182 16.44 -39.46 13.70
N ALA A 183 16.12 -39.03 12.48
CA ALA A 183 17.12 -38.64 11.47
C ALA A 183 17.69 -37.22 11.69
N TYR A 184 16.86 -36.26 12.11
CA TYR A 184 17.18 -34.83 12.10
C TYR A 184 17.12 -34.15 13.48
N GLY A 185 16.87 -34.89 14.56
CA GLY A 185 16.81 -34.35 15.92
C GLY A 185 15.62 -33.42 16.14
N ASP A 186 15.87 -32.22 16.68
CA ASP A 186 14.85 -31.17 16.89
C ASP A 186 14.56 -30.36 15.62
N GLY A 187 15.14 -30.74 14.48
CA GLY A 187 14.91 -30.09 13.20
C GLY A 187 15.50 -28.70 13.09
N GLY A 188 16.39 -28.28 14.00
CA GLY A 188 17.01 -26.96 14.00
C GLY A 188 16.15 -25.86 14.64
N HIS A 189 15.11 -26.23 15.40
CA HIS A 189 14.22 -25.30 16.09
C HIS A 189 14.42 -25.36 17.61
N PRO A 190 15.46 -24.70 18.17
CA PRO A 190 15.76 -24.79 19.60
C PRO A 190 14.65 -24.24 20.51
N GLN A 191 13.75 -23.41 19.96
CA GLN A 191 12.57 -22.91 20.67
C GLN A 191 11.53 -24.00 20.92
N ASP A 192 11.49 -25.07 20.10
CA ASP A 192 10.51 -26.14 20.23
C ASP A 192 10.73 -26.97 21.50
N ALA A 193 11.97 -27.16 21.94
CA ALA A 193 12.25 -27.89 23.19
C ALA A 193 11.55 -27.25 24.40
N VAL A 194 11.49 -25.92 24.44
CA VAL A 194 10.84 -25.13 25.49
C VAL A 194 9.31 -25.20 25.35
N ARG A 195 8.79 -25.06 24.13
CA ARG A 195 7.37 -25.22 23.83
C ARG A 195 6.86 -26.60 24.25
N GLU A 196 7.55 -27.65 23.84
CA GLU A 196 7.22 -29.04 24.15
C GLU A 196 7.30 -29.36 25.65
N ALA A 197 8.26 -28.77 26.37
CA ALA A 197 8.32 -28.89 27.82
C ALA A 197 7.08 -28.27 28.48
N CYS A 198 6.62 -27.10 28.01
CA CYS A 198 5.37 -26.51 28.45
C CYS A 198 4.17 -27.42 28.12
N MET A 199 4.08 -27.91 26.87
CA MET A 199 3.02 -28.79 26.43
C MET A 199 2.91 -30.06 27.27
N ARG A 200 4.04 -30.72 27.56
CA ARG A 200 4.07 -31.89 28.45
C ARG A 200 3.61 -31.55 29.88
N LEU A 201 4.00 -30.40 30.43
CA LEU A 201 3.56 -29.99 31.77
C LEU A 201 2.05 -29.73 31.83
N ARG A 202 1.50 -29.08 30.80
CA ARG A 202 0.06 -28.81 30.66
C ARG A 202 -0.74 -30.09 30.43
N LEU A 203 -0.26 -30.99 29.58
CA LEU A 203 -0.86 -32.31 29.37
C LEU A 203 -0.91 -33.12 30.68
N ARG A 204 0.19 -33.14 31.46
CA ARG A 204 0.19 -33.78 32.79
C ARG A 204 -0.77 -33.13 33.78
N ALA A 205 -1.03 -31.83 33.65
CA ALA A 205 -2.02 -31.14 34.50
C ALA A 205 -3.45 -31.53 34.08
N ALA A 206 -3.74 -31.52 32.79
CA ALA A 206 -5.04 -31.96 32.25
C ALA A 206 -5.33 -33.42 32.60
N ARG A 207 -4.36 -34.32 32.48
CA ARG A 207 -4.54 -35.73 32.86
C ARG A 207 -4.85 -35.95 34.33
N ARG A 208 -4.28 -35.12 35.22
CA ARG A 208 -4.60 -35.15 36.66
C ARG A 208 -6.01 -34.68 36.97
N GLU A 209 -6.56 -33.80 36.13
CA GLU A 209 -7.88 -33.20 36.34
C GLU A 209 -9.00 -33.98 35.64
N PHE A 210 -8.75 -34.47 34.42
CA PHE A 210 -9.76 -35.05 33.53
C PHE A 210 -9.55 -36.55 33.23
N GLY A 211 -8.53 -37.17 33.82
CA GLY A 211 -8.16 -38.57 33.54
C GLY A 211 -7.36 -38.73 32.24
N ASP A 212 -7.24 -39.97 31.76
CA ASP A 212 -6.41 -40.29 30.58
C ASP A 212 -7.14 -40.06 29.24
N ASP A 213 -8.45 -39.85 29.26
CA ASP A 213 -9.30 -39.58 28.10
C ASP A 213 -9.20 -38.11 27.63
N VAL A 214 -7.98 -37.63 27.39
CA VAL A 214 -7.71 -36.28 26.89
C VAL A 214 -7.26 -36.34 25.44
N ALA A 215 -7.81 -35.48 24.59
CA ALA A 215 -7.31 -35.28 23.23
C ALA A 215 -6.40 -34.05 23.14
N VAL A 216 -5.35 -34.12 22.33
CA VAL A 216 -4.43 -33.01 22.05
C VAL A 216 -4.40 -32.77 20.55
N VAL A 217 -4.71 -31.55 20.11
CA VAL A 217 -4.61 -31.09 18.72
C VAL A 217 -3.43 -30.13 18.63
N CYS A 218 -2.38 -30.53 17.94
CA CYS A 218 -1.17 -29.73 17.76
C CYS A 218 -0.48 -30.04 16.43
N GLY A 219 0.45 -29.18 16.03
CA GLY A 219 1.33 -29.40 14.90
C GLY A 219 1.95 -30.80 14.96
N ALA A 220 1.85 -31.54 13.85
CA ALA A 220 2.27 -32.93 13.78
C ALA A 220 3.72 -33.15 14.21
N TRP A 221 4.58 -32.15 14.00
CA TRP A 221 5.97 -32.14 14.46
C TRP A 221 6.10 -32.35 15.97
N HIS A 222 5.20 -31.81 16.79
CA HIS A 222 5.29 -31.89 18.26
C HIS A 222 4.80 -33.22 18.84
N VAL A 223 4.06 -34.04 18.07
CA VAL A 223 3.45 -35.28 18.57
C VAL A 223 4.47 -36.26 19.18
N PRO A 224 5.63 -36.55 18.54
CA PRO A 224 6.61 -37.47 19.13
C PRO A 224 7.13 -36.97 20.49
N ALA A 225 7.31 -35.65 20.64
CA ALA A 225 7.79 -35.06 21.90
C ALA A 225 6.79 -35.18 23.06
N LEU A 226 5.50 -35.28 22.77
CA LEU A 226 4.45 -35.50 23.77
C LEU A 226 4.35 -36.98 24.19
N ARG A 227 4.83 -37.90 23.35
CA ARG A 227 4.95 -39.34 23.68
C ARG A 227 6.19 -39.65 24.53
N THR A 228 7.22 -38.80 24.45
CA THR A 228 8.47 -38.98 25.20
C THR A 228 8.27 -38.92 26.72
N ARG A 229 8.86 -39.88 27.44
CA ARG A 229 8.88 -39.92 28.90
C ARG A 229 9.92 -38.94 29.46
N ALA A 230 9.57 -37.66 29.57
CA ALA A 230 10.36 -36.66 30.28
C ALA A 230 9.94 -36.55 31.76
N THR A 231 10.87 -36.18 32.65
CA THR A 231 10.54 -35.88 34.05
C THR A 231 10.03 -34.45 34.20
N VAL A 232 9.18 -34.20 35.21
CA VAL A 232 8.71 -32.84 35.53
C VAL A 232 9.88 -31.91 35.88
N ALA A 233 10.94 -32.43 36.47
CA ALA A 233 12.12 -31.65 36.84
C ALA A 233 12.90 -31.18 35.60
N ALA A 234 13.07 -32.05 34.60
CA ALA A 234 13.72 -31.72 33.34
C ALA A 234 12.94 -30.65 32.56
N ASP A 235 11.61 -30.82 32.43
CA ASP A 235 10.77 -29.84 31.74
C ASP A 235 10.81 -28.46 32.44
N ARG A 236 10.76 -28.43 33.79
CA ARG A 236 10.88 -27.19 34.56
C ARG A 236 12.26 -26.53 34.45
N ALA A 237 13.31 -27.31 34.24
CA ALA A 237 14.66 -26.76 34.07
C ALA A 237 14.79 -25.96 32.77
N LEU A 238 14.16 -26.42 31.69
CA LEU A 238 14.13 -25.71 30.40
C LEU A 238 13.37 -24.38 30.47
N LEU A 239 12.35 -24.29 31.34
CA LEU A 239 11.55 -23.07 31.52
C LEU A 239 12.16 -22.08 32.54
N LYS A 240 13.18 -22.49 33.29
CA LYS A 240 13.73 -21.70 34.39
C LYS A 240 14.58 -20.55 33.86
N GLY A 241 14.30 -19.34 34.33
CA GLY A 241 15.07 -18.14 33.97
C GLY A 241 14.72 -17.52 32.62
N MET A 242 13.65 -18.01 31.96
CA MET A 242 13.18 -17.44 30.71
C MET A 242 12.72 -15.97 30.88
N PRO A 243 13.01 -15.10 29.89
CA PRO A 243 12.50 -13.74 29.89
C PRO A 243 10.97 -13.77 29.77
N LYS A 244 10.30 -12.80 30.41
CA LYS A 244 8.84 -12.66 30.38
C LYS A 244 8.45 -11.20 30.30
N VAL A 245 7.33 -10.94 29.64
CA VAL A 245 6.63 -9.66 29.71
C VAL A 245 5.17 -9.85 30.10
N ARG A 246 4.53 -8.77 30.50
CA ARG A 246 3.08 -8.77 30.64
C ARG A 246 2.43 -8.76 29.25
N ALA A 247 1.69 -9.81 28.95
CA ALA A 247 0.97 -9.97 27.69
C ALA A 247 -0.54 -9.85 27.93
N GLU A 248 -1.24 -9.18 27.01
CA GLU A 248 -2.70 -9.17 26.92
C GLU A 248 -3.12 -9.77 25.59
N LEU A 249 -4.23 -10.53 25.61
CA LEU A 249 -4.72 -11.28 24.46
C LEU A 249 -6.14 -10.88 24.10
N THR A 250 -6.43 -10.91 22.80
CA THR A 250 -7.80 -10.78 22.28
C THR A 250 -7.98 -11.44 20.91
N TRP A 251 -9.24 -11.67 20.51
CA TRP A 251 -9.58 -12.05 19.14
C TRP A 251 -9.65 -10.82 18.24
N VAL A 252 -8.96 -10.88 17.10
CA VAL A 252 -9.07 -9.89 16.04
C VAL A 252 -9.50 -10.54 14.71
N PRO A 253 -10.27 -9.83 13.87
CA PRO A 253 -10.48 -10.22 12.49
C PRO A 253 -9.16 -10.44 11.76
N TRP A 254 -9.09 -11.50 10.98
CA TRP A 254 -7.95 -11.81 10.12
C TRP A 254 -8.40 -11.87 8.67
N THR A 255 -7.46 -12.02 7.73
CA THR A 255 -7.77 -12.11 6.31
C THR A 255 -7.19 -13.35 5.68
N HIS A 256 -7.85 -13.87 4.64
CA HIS A 256 -7.26 -14.94 3.82
C HIS A 256 -5.90 -14.54 3.25
N ARG A 257 -5.73 -13.31 2.76
CA ARG A 257 -4.44 -12.82 2.26
C ARG A 257 -3.32 -12.88 3.30
N ARG A 258 -3.62 -12.69 4.59
CA ARG A 258 -2.64 -12.82 5.68
C ARG A 258 -2.47 -14.25 6.16
N LEU A 259 -3.46 -15.15 5.96
CA LEU A 259 -3.23 -16.61 6.07
C LEU A 259 -2.23 -17.10 5.01
N ALA A 260 -2.23 -16.47 3.83
CA ALA A 260 -1.31 -16.82 2.75
C ALA A 260 0.14 -16.41 2.98
N ARG A 261 0.39 -15.48 3.89
CA ARG A 261 1.75 -15.15 4.32
C ARG A 261 2.11 -16.05 5.49
N ARG A 262 3.36 -16.51 5.54
CA ARG A 262 3.91 -17.07 6.78
C ARG A 262 3.86 -15.96 7.84
N SER A 263 2.93 -16.07 8.78
CA SER A 263 2.89 -15.24 9.97
C SER A 263 4.08 -15.62 10.87
N GLY A 264 4.39 -14.83 11.90
CA GLY A 264 5.43 -15.18 12.89
C GLY A 264 5.24 -16.54 13.58
N TYR A 265 4.07 -17.18 13.40
CA TYR A 265 3.71 -18.52 13.84
C TYR A 265 3.98 -19.62 12.79
N GLY A 266 4.58 -19.32 11.64
CA GLY A 266 5.06 -20.31 10.63
C GLY A 266 3.97 -21.08 9.88
N ALA A 267 2.70 -20.94 10.26
CA ALA A 267 1.59 -21.79 9.85
C ALA A 267 0.89 -21.40 8.53
N GLY A 268 1.46 -20.53 7.69
CA GLY A 268 0.77 -20.00 6.50
C GLY A 268 0.36 -21.07 5.47
N ILE A 269 -0.64 -20.77 4.64
CA ILE A 269 -1.09 -21.63 3.52
C ILE A 269 -1.23 -20.84 2.23
N GLU A 270 -0.73 -21.34 1.10
CA GLU A 270 -0.70 -20.52 -0.12
C GLU A 270 -2.08 -20.19 -0.72
N SER A 271 -3.08 -21.05 -0.49
CA SER A 271 -4.38 -21.02 -1.17
C SER A 271 -5.61 -21.05 -0.23
N PRO A 272 -5.75 -20.09 0.71
CA PRO A 272 -6.80 -20.08 1.73
C PRO A 272 -8.22 -20.04 1.18
N GLY A 273 -8.45 -19.36 0.05
CA GLY A 273 -9.76 -19.32 -0.59
C GLY A 273 -10.15 -20.64 -1.25
N TRP A 274 -9.18 -21.39 -1.78
CA TRP A 274 -9.39 -22.76 -2.27
C TRP A 274 -9.71 -23.73 -1.13
N TYR A 275 -8.93 -23.72 -0.05
CA TYR A 275 -9.19 -24.59 1.10
C TYR A 275 -10.49 -24.25 1.84
N GLY A 276 -10.82 -22.97 1.95
CA GLY A 276 -12.13 -22.53 2.43
C GLY A 276 -13.27 -23.06 1.58
N HIS A 277 -13.11 -23.06 0.26
CA HIS A 277 -14.07 -23.66 -0.66
C HIS A 277 -14.20 -25.18 -0.46
N LEU A 278 -13.09 -25.92 -0.41
CA LEU A 278 -13.10 -27.37 -0.18
C LEU A 278 -13.71 -27.77 1.16
N PHE A 279 -13.64 -26.90 2.17
CA PHE A 279 -14.28 -27.13 3.46
C PHE A 279 -15.80 -26.86 3.41
N GLY A 280 -16.20 -25.72 2.84
CA GLY A 280 -17.59 -25.29 2.77
C GLY A 280 -18.44 -26.01 1.72
N ALA A 281 -17.82 -26.64 0.72
CA ALA A 281 -18.48 -27.39 -0.35
C ALA A 281 -18.11 -28.89 -0.28
N PRO A 282 -18.69 -29.66 0.67
CA PRO A 282 -18.41 -31.09 0.80
C PRO A 282 -18.94 -31.91 -0.39
N ASP A 283 -19.91 -31.40 -1.14
CA ASP A 283 -20.49 -32.02 -2.32
C ASP A 283 -20.05 -31.31 -3.60
N ARG A 284 -19.54 -32.07 -4.57
CA ARG A 284 -19.17 -31.57 -5.92
C ARG A 284 -18.24 -30.35 -5.87
N PRO A 285 -17.10 -30.44 -5.15
CA PRO A 285 -16.22 -29.29 -4.91
C PRO A 285 -15.67 -28.69 -6.21
N VAL A 286 -15.34 -29.52 -7.21
CA VAL A 286 -14.79 -29.04 -8.49
C VAL A 286 -15.83 -28.25 -9.27
N GLU A 287 -17.05 -28.77 -9.41
CA GLU A 287 -18.09 -28.11 -10.20
C GLU A 287 -18.54 -26.79 -9.56
N ARG A 288 -18.65 -26.76 -8.22
CA ARG A 288 -18.95 -25.53 -7.49
C ARG A 288 -17.81 -24.51 -7.61
N TRP A 289 -16.56 -24.96 -7.63
CA TRP A 289 -15.40 -24.07 -7.84
C TRP A 289 -15.43 -23.44 -9.23
N MET A 290 -15.57 -24.26 -10.28
CA MET A 290 -15.62 -23.78 -11.67
C MET A 290 -16.80 -22.82 -11.88
N THR A 291 -17.94 -23.07 -11.23
CA THR A 291 -19.09 -22.16 -11.25
C THR A 291 -18.76 -20.82 -10.57
N LYS A 292 -18.05 -20.84 -9.43
CA LYS A 292 -17.60 -19.63 -8.72
C LYS A 292 -16.62 -18.81 -9.56
N VAL A 293 -15.68 -19.46 -10.24
CA VAL A 293 -14.74 -18.83 -11.16
C VAL A 293 -15.48 -18.17 -12.34
N ALA A 294 -16.41 -18.89 -12.97
CA ALA A 294 -17.22 -18.34 -14.05
C ALA A 294 -18.05 -17.12 -13.60
N GLY A 295 -18.59 -17.13 -12.37
CA GLY A 295 -19.27 -15.99 -11.77
C GLY A 295 -18.36 -14.76 -11.67
N LEU A 296 -17.17 -14.92 -11.08
CA LEU A 296 -16.19 -13.82 -10.97
C LEU A 296 -15.81 -13.25 -12.35
N LEU A 297 -15.56 -14.10 -13.34
CA LEU A 297 -15.19 -13.64 -14.67
C LEU A 297 -16.33 -12.85 -15.33
N ARG A 298 -17.58 -13.32 -15.20
CA ARG A 298 -18.77 -12.60 -15.69
C ARG A 298 -18.97 -11.24 -15.02
N ASP A 299 -18.72 -11.14 -13.72
CA ASP A 299 -18.80 -9.87 -12.98
C ASP A 299 -17.74 -8.85 -13.44
N THR A 300 -16.73 -9.30 -14.19
CA THR A 300 -15.71 -8.46 -14.84
C THR A 300 -15.91 -8.33 -16.35
N ASP A 301 -17.16 -8.44 -16.81
CA ASP A 301 -17.58 -8.32 -18.22
C ASP A 301 -16.93 -9.36 -19.16
N ARG A 302 -16.47 -10.51 -18.63
CA ARG A 302 -15.99 -11.62 -19.46
C ARG A 302 -17.10 -12.63 -19.74
N THR A 303 -17.20 -13.05 -20.99
CA THR A 303 -18.18 -14.05 -21.39
C THR A 303 -17.69 -15.45 -21.05
N VAL A 304 -18.36 -16.14 -20.13
CA VAL A 304 -18.12 -17.54 -19.79
C VAL A 304 -19.47 -18.26 -19.82
N SER A 305 -19.64 -19.26 -20.66
CA SER A 305 -20.87 -20.03 -20.81
C SER A 305 -20.93 -21.19 -19.81
N SER A 306 -22.10 -21.84 -19.68
CA SER A 306 -22.19 -23.09 -18.91
C SER A 306 -21.45 -24.25 -19.59
N ALA A 307 -21.27 -24.21 -20.92
CA ALA A 307 -20.47 -25.21 -21.63
C ALA A 307 -19.00 -25.12 -21.22
N ASP A 308 -18.47 -23.90 -21.06
CA ASP A 308 -17.09 -23.68 -20.58
C ASP A 308 -16.89 -24.22 -19.16
N VAL A 309 -17.90 -24.10 -18.30
CA VAL A 309 -17.85 -24.70 -16.95
C VAL A 309 -17.79 -26.22 -17.01
N ILE A 310 -18.64 -26.85 -17.83
CA ILE A 310 -18.66 -28.31 -18.00
C ILE A 310 -17.32 -28.81 -18.56
N GLU A 311 -16.80 -28.14 -19.58
CA GLU A 311 -15.53 -28.49 -20.21
C GLU A 311 -14.36 -28.30 -19.23
N ALA A 312 -14.33 -27.21 -18.46
CA ALA A 312 -13.29 -27.01 -17.44
C ALA A 312 -13.31 -28.09 -16.36
N VAL A 313 -14.49 -28.56 -15.93
CA VAL A 313 -14.61 -29.70 -15.00
C VAL A 313 -14.04 -30.98 -15.63
N GLY A 314 -14.42 -31.28 -16.87
CA GLY A 314 -13.95 -32.46 -17.60
C GLY A 314 -12.43 -32.45 -17.83
N LEU A 315 -11.88 -31.29 -18.22
CA LEU A 315 -10.46 -31.08 -18.40
C LEU A 315 -9.69 -31.22 -17.08
N ALA A 316 -10.18 -30.63 -15.99
CA ALA A 316 -9.54 -30.76 -14.67
C ALA A 316 -9.47 -32.24 -14.22
N GLY A 317 -10.55 -33.01 -14.42
CA GLY A 317 -10.56 -34.44 -14.14
C GLY A 317 -9.58 -35.23 -15.02
N THR A 318 -9.50 -34.90 -16.31
CA THR A 318 -8.55 -35.52 -17.24
C THR A 318 -7.10 -35.22 -16.86
N LEU A 319 -6.80 -33.97 -16.48
CA LEU A 319 -5.48 -33.56 -16.01
C LEU A 319 -5.08 -34.31 -14.73
N ALA A 320 -6.01 -34.48 -13.79
CA ALA A 320 -5.74 -35.24 -12.56
C ALA A 320 -5.39 -36.70 -12.88
N ALA A 321 -6.16 -37.35 -13.77
CA ALA A 321 -5.89 -38.71 -14.22
C ALA A 321 -4.54 -38.84 -14.95
N MET A 322 -4.22 -37.92 -15.87
CA MET A 322 -2.94 -37.89 -16.59
C MET A 322 -1.75 -37.70 -15.65
N ARG A 323 -1.94 -36.99 -14.54
CA ARG A 323 -0.91 -36.73 -13.52
C ARG A 323 -0.86 -37.80 -12.43
N GLY A 324 -1.70 -38.85 -12.54
CA GLY A 324 -1.76 -39.93 -11.54
C GLY A 324 -2.29 -39.48 -10.17
N ARG A 325 -3.04 -38.38 -10.10
CA ARG A 325 -3.56 -37.85 -8.84
C ARG A 325 -4.84 -38.58 -8.40
N PRO A 326 -5.06 -38.74 -7.08
CA PRO A 326 -6.28 -39.36 -6.55
C PRO A 326 -7.54 -38.50 -6.75
N ALA A 327 -7.37 -37.17 -6.89
CA ALA A 327 -8.45 -36.22 -7.09
C ALA A 327 -7.95 -34.95 -7.79
N VAL A 328 -8.88 -34.11 -8.22
CA VAL A 328 -8.59 -32.79 -8.80
C VAL A 328 -8.15 -31.83 -7.69
N GLY A 329 -6.88 -31.41 -7.73
CA GLY A 329 -6.38 -30.35 -6.85
C GLY A 329 -6.40 -28.97 -7.51
N LEU A 330 -5.83 -27.99 -6.81
CA LEU A 330 -5.83 -26.60 -7.27
C LEU A 330 -5.10 -26.41 -8.61
N THR A 331 -3.99 -27.12 -8.81
CA THR A 331 -3.18 -27.02 -10.04
C THR A 331 -3.99 -27.44 -11.27
N GLU A 332 -4.66 -28.60 -11.22
CA GLU A 332 -5.49 -29.08 -12.34
C GLU A 332 -6.70 -28.16 -12.56
N ALA A 333 -7.32 -27.68 -11.48
CA ALA A 333 -8.42 -26.72 -11.60
C ALA A 333 -7.96 -25.39 -12.23
N THR A 334 -6.80 -24.88 -11.85
CA THR A 334 -6.22 -23.63 -12.37
C THR A 334 -5.82 -23.77 -13.82
N ASP A 335 -5.22 -24.88 -14.21
CA ASP A 335 -4.85 -25.16 -15.61
C ASP A 335 -6.10 -25.29 -16.50
N ALA A 336 -7.15 -25.94 -16.01
CA ALA A 336 -8.41 -26.05 -16.73
C ALA A 336 -9.10 -24.68 -16.89
N VAL A 337 -9.11 -23.85 -15.83
CA VAL A 337 -9.59 -22.45 -15.91
C VAL A 337 -8.78 -21.66 -16.92
N ARG A 338 -7.44 -21.78 -16.88
CA ARG A 338 -6.55 -21.10 -17.82
C ARG A 338 -6.89 -21.45 -19.26
N ALA A 339 -7.03 -22.74 -19.56
CA ALA A 339 -7.28 -23.23 -20.91
C ALA A 339 -8.69 -22.87 -21.42
N VAL A 340 -9.71 -23.07 -20.60
CA VAL A 340 -11.12 -23.03 -21.04
C VAL A 340 -11.77 -21.66 -20.81
N MET A 341 -11.58 -21.06 -19.63
CA MET A 341 -12.30 -19.83 -19.25
C MET A 341 -11.48 -18.55 -19.47
N CYS A 342 -10.16 -18.69 -19.58
CA CYS A 342 -9.23 -17.58 -19.73
C CYS A 342 -8.54 -17.54 -21.10
N GLU A 343 -8.89 -18.46 -22.02
CA GLU A 343 -8.35 -18.55 -23.38
C GLU A 343 -6.80 -18.59 -23.41
N GLY A 344 -6.19 -19.24 -22.41
CA GLY A 344 -4.74 -19.36 -22.24
C GLY A 344 -4.06 -18.14 -21.58
N SER A 345 -4.79 -17.06 -21.30
CA SER A 345 -4.23 -15.81 -20.79
C SER A 345 -4.01 -15.82 -19.26
N ASP A 346 -2.83 -15.39 -18.83
CA ASP A 346 -2.50 -15.25 -17.40
C ASP A 346 -3.10 -13.98 -16.75
N VAL A 347 -3.56 -13.01 -17.54
CA VAL A 347 -4.16 -11.76 -17.04
C VAL A 347 -5.49 -12.01 -16.29
N PRO A 348 -6.51 -12.65 -16.89
CA PRO A 348 -7.72 -13.04 -16.14
C PRO A 348 -7.44 -14.09 -15.06
N LEU A 349 -6.46 -14.96 -15.29
CA LEU A 349 -6.07 -15.96 -14.30
C LEU A 349 -5.51 -15.30 -13.04
N ALA A 350 -4.76 -14.20 -13.16
CA ALA A 350 -4.25 -13.43 -12.02
C ALA A 350 -5.39 -12.87 -11.16
N LEU A 351 -6.50 -12.43 -11.76
CA LEU A 351 -7.69 -12.01 -11.03
C LEU A 351 -8.31 -13.18 -10.23
N VAL A 352 -8.44 -14.36 -10.85
CA VAL A 352 -8.94 -15.57 -10.17
C VAL A 352 -8.02 -15.96 -9.01
N ARG A 353 -6.70 -15.87 -9.20
CA ARG A 353 -5.71 -16.14 -8.15
C ARG A 353 -5.87 -15.19 -6.97
N ASP A 354 -5.91 -13.88 -7.21
CA ASP A 354 -6.01 -12.87 -6.14
C ASP A 354 -7.36 -12.95 -5.41
N ARG A 355 -8.48 -13.00 -6.14
CA ARG A 355 -9.83 -12.91 -5.54
C ARG A 355 -10.44 -14.22 -5.08
N LEU A 356 -10.05 -15.37 -5.64
CA LEU A 356 -10.63 -16.67 -5.27
C LEU A 356 -9.64 -17.62 -4.64
N VAL A 357 -8.44 -17.80 -5.21
CA VAL A 357 -7.46 -18.77 -4.68
C VAL A 357 -6.88 -18.29 -3.35
N VAL A 358 -6.42 -17.04 -3.30
CA VAL A 358 -6.04 -16.38 -2.06
C VAL A 358 -7.32 -15.94 -1.34
N GLY A 359 -8.09 -15.05 -1.95
CA GLY A 359 -9.36 -14.57 -1.43
C GLY A 359 -9.24 -13.31 -0.58
N GLU A 360 -10.34 -12.55 -0.56
CA GLU A 360 -10.45 -11.25 0.11
C GLU A 360 -11.33 -11.30 1.37
N THR A 361 -11.58 -12.51 1.90
CA THR A 361 -12.43 -12.68 3.09
C THR A 361 -11.76 -12.09 4.33
N LEU A 362 -12.46 -11.17 4.99
CA LEU A 362 -12.16 -10.66 6.33
C LEU A 362 -13.10 -11.32 7.34
N GLY A 363 -12.55 -11.83 8.44
CA GLY A 363 -13.37 -12.40 9.51
C GLY A 363 -14.17 -11.37 10.30
N GLU A 364 -14.94 -11.85 11.27
CA GLU A 364 -15.72 -11.04 12.19
C GLU A 364 -15.53 -11.52 13.63
N VAL A 365 -15.34 -10.58 14.56
CA VAL A 365 -15.29 -10.83 16.00
C VAL A 365 -16.47 -10.14 16.70
N PRO A 366 -16.99 -10.70 17.80
CA PRO A 366 -18.09 -10.07 18.53
C PRO A 366 -17.64 -8.82 19.28
N GLU A 367 -18.58 -7.88 19.47
CA GLU A 367 -18.34 -6.62 20.21
C GLU A 367 -18.00 -6.85 21.70
N THR A 368 -18.37 -8.03 22.22
CA THR A 368 -18.04 -8.47 23.58
C THR A 368 -16.60 -8.93 23.74
N ALA A 369 -15.85 -9.09 22.64
CA ALA A 369 -14.43 -9.41 22.71
C ALA A 369 -13.67 -8.27 23.45
N PRO A 370 -12.66 -8.60 24.27
CA PRO A 370 -11.79 -7.58 24.86
C PRO A 370 -11.15 -6.71 23.78
N ALA A 371 -11.14 -5.40 23.96
CA ALA A 371 -10.51 -4.50 23.01
C ALA A 371 -10.04 -3.25 23.74
N VAL A 372 -8.95 -2.65 23.26
CA VAL A 372 -8.47 -1.38 23.78
C VAL A 372 -9.56 -0.30 23.61
N PRO A 373 -9.68 0.68 24.52
CA PRO A 373 -10.73 1.71 24.44
C PRO A 373 -10.79 2.44 23.09
N LEU A 374 -9.62 2.73 22.50
CA LEU A 374 -9.52 3.40 21.21
C LEU A 374 -10.15 2.58 20.06
N GLN A 375 -9.99 1.24 20.08
CA GLN A 375 -10.63 0.34 19.12
C GLN A 375 -12.15 0.40 19.24
N ARG A 376 -12.69 0.41 20.47
CA ARG A 376 -14.13 0.50 20.71
C ARG A 376 -14.72 1.82 20.21
N ASP A 377 -13.98 2.92 20.36
CA ASP A 377 -14.36 4.21 19.80
C ASP A 377 -14.36 4.16 18.26
N LEU A 378 -13.31 3.61 17.64
CA LEU A 378 -13.26 3.44 16.18
C LEU A 378 -14.42 2.60 15.66
N ASP A 379 -14.72 1.45 16.27
CA ASP A 379 -15.83 0.58 15.85
C ASP A 379 -17.17 1.33 15.92
N ARG A 380 -17.38 2.17 16.94
CA ARG A 380 -18.58 3.01 17.06
C ARG A 380 -18.65 4.03 15.91
N GLN A 381 -17.54 4.68 15.57
CA GLN A 381 -17.48 5.63 14.45
C GLN A 381 -17.70 4.94 13.10
N GLN A 382 -17.11 3.76 12.89
CA GLN A 382 -17.32 2.93 11.68
C GLN A 382 -18.81 2.61 11.47
N ARG A 383 -19.52 2.18 12.53
CA ARG A 383 -20.97 1.92 12.47
C ARG A 383 -21.75 3.19 12.15
N THR A 384 -21.45 4.29 12.84
CA THR A 384 -22.14 5.58 12.67
C THR A 384 -21.98 6.14 11.25
N LEU A 385 -20.77 6.07 10.71
CA LEU A 385 -20.43 6.58 9.37
C LEU A 385 -20.71 5.58 8.24
N ARG A 386 -21.19 4.38 8.58
CA ARG A 386 -21.40 3.26 7.65
C ARG A 386 -20.15 2.96 6.81
N LEU A 387 -18.99 3.05 7.45
CA LEU A 387 -17.69 2.81 6.83
C LEU A 387 -17.18 1.48 7.34
N ARG A 388 -17.38 0.42 6.54
CA ARG A 388 -17.05 -0.96 6.93
C ARG A 388 -15.59 -1.26 6.59
N PRO A 389 -14.82 -1.89 7.49
CA PRO A 389 -13.50 -2.40 7.14
C PRO A 389 -13.65 -3.55 6.14
N GLU A 390 -12.87 -3.50 5.07
CA GLU A 390 -12.87 -4.47 3.98
C GLU A 390 -11.41 -4.79 3.64
N ALA A 391 -11.11 -6.08 3.46
CA ALA A 391 -9.78 -6.51 3.03
C ALA A 391 -9.55 -6.22 1.53
N GLY A 392 -10.60 -6.12 0.73
CA GLY A 392 -10.50 -5.68 -0.66
C GLY A 392 -10.11 -4.20 -0.75
N ARG A 393 -9.45 -3.80 -1.84
CA ARG A 393 -9.19 -2.39 -2.12
C ARG A 393 -10.47 -1.73 -2.61
N ARG A 394 -10.87 -0.64 -1.97
CA ARG A 394 -12.09 0.11 -2.31
C ARG A 394 -11.77 1.57 -2.59
N GLU A 395 -12.23 2.08 -3.73
CA GLU A 395 -12.21 3.52 -4.01
C GLU A 395 -13.46 4.17 -3.41
N LEU A 396 -13.26 5.30 -2.73
CA LEU A 396 -14.31 6.06 -2.05
C LEU A 396 -14.19 7.53 -2.46
N GLU A 397 -15.23 8.02 -3.14
CA GLU A 397 -15.39 9.42 -3.48
C GLU A 397 -16.26 10.11 -2.43
N LEU A 398 -15.75 11.19 -1.84
CA LEU A 398 -16.42 11.97 -0.79
C LEU A 398 -16.77 13.36 -1.29
N ASP A 399 -18.01 13.80 -1.05
CA ASP A 399 -18.44 15.19 -1.25
C ASP A 399 -18.50 15.90 0.10
N LEU A 400 -17.53 16.78 0.36
CA LEU A 400 -17.34 17.43 1.67
C LEU A 400 -18.49 18.37 2.09
N ARG A 401 -19.41 18.70 1.17
CA ARG A 401 -20.63 19.46 1.50
C ARG A 401 -21.68 18.63 2.23
N LYS A 402 -21.54 17.31 2.23
CA LYS A 402 -22.41 16.38 2.96
C LYS A 402 -21.77 16.07 4.30
N ASP A 403 -22.49 16.30 5.40
CA ASP A 403 -21.98 16.09 6.76
C ASP A 403 -21.39 14.69 6.99
N THR A 404 -22.03 13.65 6.45
CA THR A 404 -21.54 12.27 6.57
C THR A 404 -20.21 12.04 5.85
N ASP A 405 -20.03 12.62 4.65
CA ASP A 405 -18.81 12.46 3.86
C ASP A 405 -17.68 13.32 4.44
N ALA A 406 -18.00 14.52 4.94
CA ALA A 406 -17.06 15.33 5.71
C ALA A 406 -16.60 14.60 6.98
N ALA A 407 -17.51 13.92 7.70
CA ALA A 407 -17.17 13.14 8.88
C ALA A 407 -16.31 11.90 8.54
N ARG A 408 -16.55 11.23 7.40
CA ARG A 408 -15.69 10.16 6.88
C ARG A 408 -14.28 10.66 6.57
N SER A 409 -14.16 11.78 5.86
CA SER A 409 -12.87 12.42 5.56
C SER A 409 -12.10 12.72 6.85
N ARG A 410 -12.75 13.39 7.82
CA ARG A 410 -12.13 13.70 9.14
C ARG A 410 -11.65 12.45 9.86
N LEU A 411 -12.44 11.36 9.89
CA LEU A 411 -12.03 10.11 10.51
C LEU A 411 -10.76 9.55 9.84
N LEU A 412 -10.72 9.47 8.50
CA LEU A 412 -9.57 8.94 7.77
C LEU A 412 -8.31 9.78 8.00
N HIS A 413 -8.43 11.11 8.02
CA HIS A 413 -7.29 11.99 8.34
C HIS A 413 -6.80 11.83 9.78
N ARG A 414 -7.70 11.69 10.76
CA ARG A 414 -7.32 11.42 12.16
C ARG A 414 -6.59 10.10 12.32
N LEU A 415 -7.06 9.06 11.64
CA LEU A 415 -6.41 7.75 11.66
C LEU A 415 -5.01 7.81 11.03
N ARG A 416 -4.84 8.54 9.91
CA ARG A 416 -3.52 8.77 9.32
C ARG A 416 -2.56 9.52 10.24
N LEU A 417 -3.03 10.52 10.98
CA LEU A 417 -2.23 11.22 12.00
C LEU A 417 -1.75 10.27 13.11
N LEU A 418 -2.54 9.25 13.43
CA LEU A 418 -2.19 8.21 14.39
C LEU A 418 -1.32 7.08 13.80
N GLY A 419 -0.92 7.16 12.53
CA GLY A 419 -0.19 6.09 11.84
C GLY A 419 -1.06 4.89 11.46
N VAL A 420 -2.38 5.01 11.54
CA VAL A 420 -3.36 3.97 11.14
C VAL A 420 -3.79 4.23 9.70
N HIS A 421 -3.07 3.63 8.75
CA HIS A 421 -3.26 3.81 7.31
C HIS A 421 -4.42 2.98 6.73
N TRP A 422 -5.63 3.13 7.25
CA TRP A 422 -6.82 2.50 6.67
C TRP A 422 -7.20 3.10 5.30
N GLY A 423 -6.92 4.39 5.09
CA GLY A 423 -7.20 5.07 3.83
C GLY A 423 -6.02 5.93 3.38
N GLU A 424 -5.78 5.93 2.07
CA GLU A 424 -4.82 6.82 1.41
C GLU A 424 -5.55 7.76 0.45
N PRO A 425 -5.22 9.06 0.44
CA PRO A 425 -5.75 9.98 -0.57
C PRO A 425 -5.30 9.53 -1.97
N ALA A 426 -6.23 9.53 -2.92
CA ALA A 426 -5.97 9.24 -4.32
C ALA A 426 -6.13 10.53 -5.15
N ALA A 427 -5.39 10.64 -6.26
CA ALA A 427 -5.60 11.72 -7.21
C ALA A 427 -6.97 11.51 -7.90
N GLY A 428 -7.89 12.46 -7.71
CA GLY A 428 -9.23 12.36 -8.28
C GLY A 428 -9.23 12.40 -9.80
N ARG A 429 -10.12 11.63 -10.43
CA ARG A 429 -10.35 11.71 -11.88
C ARG A 429 -11.10 13.00 -12.20
N GLY A 430 -10.40 14.01 -12.69
CA GLY A 430 -10.99 15.14 -13.42
C GLY A 430 -11.78 16.18 -12.61
N SER A 431 -11.38 16.48 -11.38
CA SER A 431 -12.01 17.52 -10.55
C SER A 431 -11.00 18.54 -10.05
N THR A 432 -11.13 19.79 -10.49
CA THR A 432 -10.39 20.96 -9.97
C THR A 432 -11.03 21.57 -8.71
N GLY A 433 -12.09 20.95 -8.16
CA GLY A 433 -12.83 21.45 -7.00
C GLY A 433 -12.30 20.94 -5.65
N THR A 434 -12.14 21.84 -4.68
CA THR A 434 -11.69 21.54 -3.29
C THR A 434 -12.73 20.82 -2.42
N PHE A 435 -13.94 20.59 -2.94
CA PHE A 435 -15.04 19.94 -2.22
C PHE A 435 -15.11 18.42 -2.42
N ARG A 436 -14.27 17.85 -3.30
CA ARG A 436 -14.22 16.40 -3.57
C ARG A 436 -12.91 15.81 -3.12
N GLU A 437 -13.00 14.67 -2.44
CA GLU A 437 -11.83 13.87 -2.06
C GLU A 437 -12.00 12.43 -2.55
N SER A 438 -10.96 11.91 -3.20
CA SER A 438 -10.87 10.52 -3.60
C SER A 438 -9.97 9.77 -2.63
N TRP A 439 -10.42 8.62 -2.15
CA TRP A 439 -9.71 7.80 -1.18
C TRP A 439 -9.61 6.35 -1.66
N ARG A 440 -8.49 5.72 -1.38
CA ARG A 440 -8.33 4.27 -1.51
C ARG A 440 -8.28 3.66 -0.12
N LEU A 441 -9.27 2.84 0.20
CA LEU A 441 -9.40 2.16 1.48
C LEU A 441 -8.93 0.71 1.37
N HIS A 442 -8.21 0.26 2.39
CA HIS A 442 -7.76 -1.12 2.53
C HIS A 442 -7.55 -1.43 4.02
N TRP A 443 -8.24 -2.44 4.55
CA TRP A 443 -8.06 -2.85 5.94
C TRP A 443 -7.09 -4.03 6.05
N GLU A 444 -6.03 -3.85 6.83
CA GLU A 444 -5.08 -4.90 7.19
C GLU A 444 -5.16 -5.24 8.68
N PRO A 445 -4.97 -6.50 9.10
CA PRO A 445 -4.98 -6.88 10.51
C PRO A 445 -3.95 -6.16 11.38
N GLU A 446 -2.81 -5.74 10.81
CA GLU A 446 -1.78 -4.95 11.49
C GLU A 446 -2.32 -3.59 11.99
N LEU A 447 -3.40 -3.08 11.39
CA LEU A 447 -4.05 -1.86 11.87
C LEU A 447 -4.60 -2.03 13.29
N PHE A 448 -4.96 -3.24 13.75
CA PHE A 448 -5.33 -3.48 15.14
C PHE A 448 -4.17 -3.21 16.11
N VAL A 449 -2.93 -3.54 15.71
CA VAL A 449 -1.72 -3.23 16.49
C VAL A 449 -1.45 -1.73 16.47
N ARG A 450 -1.54 -1.09 15.30
CA ARG A 450 -1.38 0.38 15.19
C ARG A 450 -2.41 1.14 16.04
N ILE A 451 -3.63 0.62 16.16
CA ILE A 451 -4.65 1.20 17.03
C ILE A 451 -4.30 0.98 18.51
N ALA A 452 -3.74 -0.18 18.89
CA ALA A 452 -3.28 -0.41 20.26
C ALA A 452 -2.10 0.51 20.63
N GLU A 453 -1.13 0.68 19.73
CA GLU A 453 -0.02 1.64 19.88
C GLU A 453 -0.54 3.09 20.01
N ALA A 454 -1.50 3.47 19.15
CA ALA A 454 -2.11 4.79 19.20
C ALA A 454 -2.90 5.05 20.49
N GLY A 455 -3.27 4.00 21.23
CA GLY A 455 -3.97 4.10 22.51
C GLY A 455 -3.19 4.88 23.59
N VAL A 456 -1.86 4.99 23.46
CA VAL A 456 -1.02 5.82 24.35
C VAL A 456 -1.42 7.30 24.29
N TRP A 457 -1.92 7.77 23.15
CA TRP A 457 -2.33 9.16 22.96
C TRP A 457 -3.74 9.46 23.48
N GLY A 458 -4.58 8.44 23.68
CA GLY A 458 -5.93 8.63 24.21
C GLY A 458 -6.89 7.47 23.94
N THR A 459 -8.07 7.55 24.56
CA THR A 459 -9.10 6.51 24.48
C THR A 459 -10.11 6.71 23.35
N THR A 460 -10.04 7.83 22.63
CA THR A 460 -10.90 8.15 21.47
C THR A 460 -10.05 8.63 20.30
N VAL A 461 -10.50 8.41 19.07
CA VAL A 461 -9.75 8.78 17.86
C VAL A 461 -9.54 10.28 17.78
N LEU A 462 -10.54 11.07 18.19
CA LEU A 462 -10.41 12.53 18.28
C LEU A 462 -9.34 12.93 19.32
N GLY A 463 -9.49 12.47 20.57
CA GLY A 463 -8.56 12.84 21.64
C GLY A 463 -7.12 12.38 21.38
N ALA A 464 -6.96 11.15 20.88
CA ALA A 464 -5.66 10.61 20.51
C ALA A 464 -4.99 11.41 19.39
N ALA A 465 -5.74 11.74 18.32
CA ALA A 465 -5.19 12.53 17.22
C ALA A 465 -4.85 13.97 17.65
N THR A 466 -5.66 14.58 18.52
CA THR A 466 -5.37 15.89 19.13
C THR A 466 -4.07 15.85 19.92
N ALA A 467 -3.94 14.93 20.89
CA ALA A 467 -2.75 14.84 21.75
C ALA A 467 -1.47 14.54 20.96
N ARG A 468 -1.58 13.68 19.93
CA ARG A 468 -0.48 13.40 19.00
C ARG A 468 -0.05 14.66 18.24
N ALA A 469 -1.00 15.38 17.66
CA ALA A 469 -0.72 16.61 16.92
C ALA A 469 -0.12 17.70 17.81
N GLU A 470 -0.60 17.88 19.05
CA GLU A 470 0.00 18.85 19.99
C GLU A 470 1.47 18.51 20.31
N THR A 471 1.77 17.23 20.51
CA THR A 471 3.12 16.76 20.80
C THR A 471 4.06 16.93 19.60
N ASP A 472 3.56 16.59 18.40
CA ASP A 472 4.29 16.74 17.15
C ASP A 472 4.55 18.23 16.84
N ALA A 473 3.63 19.13 17.20
CA ALA A 473 3.80 20.57 17.02
C ALA A 473 4.95 21.14 17.85
N VAL A 474 5.06 20.74 19.12
CA VAL A 474 6.14 21.16 20.02
C VAL A 474 7.49 20.59 19.57
N SER A 475 7.48 19.36 19.07
CA SER A 475 8.70 18.61 18.72
C SER A 475 9.19 18.87 17.28
N ALA A 476 8.37 19.47 16.43
CA ALA A 476 8.71 19.70 15.02
C ALA A 476 10.00 20.53 14.90
N PRO A 477 10.99 20.08 14.11
CA PRO A 477 12.28 20.77 14.01
C PRO A 477 12.24 21.97 13.06
N SER A 478 11.29 22.02 12.13
CA SER A 478 11.26 22.99 11.04
C SER A 478 9.90 23.66 10.87
N LEU A 479 9.91 24.87 10.32
CA LEU A 479 8.70 25.63 9.95
C LEU A 479 7.83 24.86 8.96
N ALA A 480 8.45 24.18 8.00
CA ALA A 480 7.77 23.33 7.02
C ALA A 480 7.01 22.17 7.70
N GLY A 481 7.62 21.54 8.72
CA GLY A 481 6.99 20.47 9.49
C GLY A 481 5.74 20.94 10.24
N VAL A 482 5.82 22.10 10.92
CA VAL A 482 4.67 22.68 11.64
C VAL A 482 3.57 23.11 10.65
N THR A 483 3.94 23.65 9.50
CA THR A 483 2.99 24.04 8.45
C THR A 483 2.23 22.83 7.89
N ALA A 484 2.94 21.73 7.60
CA ALA A 484 2.32 20.49 7.15
C ALA A 484 1.37 19.90 8.22
N LEU A 485 1.75 20.01 9.49
CA LEU A 485 0.90 19.58 10.61
C LEU A 485 -0.35 20.46 10.75
N ALA A 486 -0.26 21.77 10.49
CA ALA A 486 -1.42 22.66 10.47
C ALA A 486 -2.43 22.24 9.40
N GLU A 487 -1.95 21.94 8.19
CA GLU A 487 -2.78 21.41 7.09
C GLU A 487 -3.44 20.09 7.52
N GLN A 488 -2.70 19.18 8.14
CA GLN A 488 -3.25 17.91 8.65
C GLN A 488 -4.30 18.12 9.74
N CYS A 489 -4.12 19.08 10.65
CA CYS A 489 -5.09 19.40 11.70
C CYS A 489 -6.41 19.95 11.12
N LEU A 490 -6.32 20.80 10.09
CA LEU A 490 -7.50 21.30 9.36
C LEU A 490 -8.24 20.15 8.64
N LEU A 491 -7.48 19.27 7.97
CA LEU A 491 -8.03 18.10 7.29
C LEU A 491 -8.62 17.07 8.28
N ALA A 492 -8.11 16.99 9.50
CA ALA A 492 -8.63 16.13 10.55
C ALA A 492 -9.72 16.80 11.42
N GLY A 493 -9.96 18.11 11.25
CA GLY A 493 -10.88 18.88 12.09
C GLY A 493 -10.48 18.84 13.58
N LEU A 494 -9.22 19.15 13.88
CA LEU A 494 -8.62 19.18 15.22
C LEU A 494 -8.43 20.62 15.69
N SER A 495 -9.52 21.31 16.02
CA SER A 495 -9.49 22.74 16.40
C SER A 495 -8.65 23.02 17.64
N GLU A 496 -8.68 22.14 18.64
CA GLU A 496 -7.89 22.28 19.87
C GLU A 496 -6.38 22.20 19.58
N ALA A 497 -5.93 21.14 18.89
CA ALA A 497 -4.54 21.00 18.48
C ALA A 497 -4.08 22.13 17.54
N LEU A 498 -4.95 22.60 16.65
CA LEU A 498 -4.64 23.68 15.73
C LEU A 498 -4.17 24.94 16.48
N SER A 499 -4.77 25.28 17.62
CA SER A 499 -4.35 26.43 18.42
C SER A 499 -2.89 26.32 18.92
N VAL A 500 -2.45 25.12 19.29
CA VAL A 500 -1.08 24.82 19.72
C VAL A 500 -0.13 24.84 18.52
N VAL A 501 -0.53 24.22 17.41
CA VAL A 501 0.22 24.22 16.14
C VAL A 501 0.45 25.65 15.64
N MET A 502 -0.58 26.51 15.71
CA MET A 502 -0.48 27.91 15.29
C MET A 502 0.50 28.70 16.16
N ARG A 503 0.54 28.45 17.47
CA ARG A 503 1.52 29.08 18.36
C ARG A 503 2.95 28.62 18.01
N ALA A 504 3.16 27.31 17.84
CA ALA A 504 4.44 26.77 17.41
C ALA A 504 4.89 27.32 16.05
N LEU A 505 3.95 27.51 15.12
CA LEU A 505 4.20 28.09 13.80
C LEU A 505 4.64 29.55 13.93
N ALA A 506 3.94 30.35 14.71
CA ALA A 506 4.27 31.76 14.94
C ALA A 506 5.65 31.90 15.62
N ASP A 507 5.94 31.10 16.64
CA ASP A 507 7.21 31.09 17.35
C ASP A 507 8.37 30.72 16.41
N ARG A 508 8.19 29.71 15.57
CA ARG A 508 9.23 29.29 14.61
C ARG A 508 9.40 30.27 13.47
N ALA A 509 8.31 30.80 12.92
CA ALA A 509 8.41 31.85 11.93
C ALA A 509 9.16 33.05 12.50
N ALA A 510 8.86 33.49 13.73
CA ALA A 510 9.54 34.62 14.38
C ALA A 510 11.05 34.41 14.53
N LEU A 511 11.50 33.17 14.78
CA LEU A 511 12.91 32.82 14.94
C LEU A 511 13.63 32.50 13.62
N ASP A 512 12.91 32.17 12.55
CA ASP A 512 13.50 31.84 11.26
C ASP A 512 13.94 33.11 10.52
N ALA A 513 15.24 33.28 10.35
CA ALA A 513 15.82 34.40 9.63
C ALA A 513 15.94 34.16 8.11
N ASP A 514 15.76 32.91 7.65
CA ASP A 514 15.89 32.56 6.24
C ASP A 514 14.59 32.81 5.49
N VAL A 515 14.60 33.79 4.59
CA VAL A 515 13.42 34.12 3.77
C VAL A 515 13.03 33.01 2.82
N GLY A 516 13.95 32.12 2.42
CA GLY A 516 13.66 30.95 1.61
C GLY A 516 12.72 30.00 2.32
N HIS A 517 12.97 29.71 3.60
CA HIS A 517 12.08 28.87 4.41
C HIS A 517 10.69 29.50 4.60
N LEU A 518 10.62 30.81 4.78
CA LEU A 518 9.34 31.54 4.88
C LEU A 518 8.56 31.47 3.56
N ALA A 519 9.25 31.64 2.43
CA ALA A 519 8.68 31.56 1.09
C ALA A 519 8.17 30.14 0.77
N ASP A 520 8.85 29.10 1.26
CA ASP A 520 8.45 27.70 1.09
C ASP A 520 7.25 27.31 1.96
N ALA A 521 7.07 27.94 3.13
CA ALA A 521 5.94 27.67 4.03
C ALA A 521 4.63 28.36 3.58
N LEU A 522 4.73 29.56 2.99
CA LEU A 522 3.56 30.39 2.67
C LEU A 522 2.51 29.71 1.76
N PRO A 523 2.86 28.95 0.69
CA PRO A 523 1.88 28.30 -0.18
C PRO A 523 1.02 27.26 0.52
N ALA A 524 1.58 26.55 1.50
CA ALA A 524 0.81 25.57 2.27
C ALA A 524 -0.17 26.26 3.25
N LEU A 525 0.22 27.39 3.85
CA LEU A 525 -0.67 28.21 4.69
C LEU A 525 -1.80 28.84 3.87
N ALA A 526 -1.50 29.40 2.70
CA ALA A 526 -2.52 29.99 1.83
C ALA A 526 -3.53 28.96 1.31
N ARG A 527 -3.07 27.75 0.94
CA ARG A 527 -3.97 26.64 0.59
C ARG A 527 -4.84 26.23 1.78
N SER A 528 -4.27 26.18 2.98
CA SER A 528 -4.97 25.84 4.22
C SER A 528 -6.12 26.81 4.54
N LEU A 529 -5.95 28.11 4.27
CA LEU A 529 -7.02 29.12 4.40
C LEU A 529 -8.21 28.86 3.47
N ARG A 530 -7.96 28.41 2.24
CA ARG A 530 -9.02 28.05 1.28
C ARG A 530 -9.83 26.83 1.73
N TYR A 531 -9.22 25.89 2.45
CA TYR A 531 -9.92 24.71 3.00
C TYR A 531 -10.74 25.02 4.27
N GLY A 532 -10.37 26.08 5.00
CA GLY A 532 -11.08 26.54 6.20
C GLY A 532 -12.55 26.87 5.94
N ASP A 533 -12.84 27.52 4.81
CA ASP A 533 -14.19 27.91 4.39
C ASP A 533 -15.10 26.70 4.15
N VAL A 534 -14.58 25.66 3.49
CA VAL A 534 -15.32 24.41 3.22
C VAL A 534 -15.62 23.61 4.49
N ARG A 535 -14.81 23.78 5.55
CA ARG A 535 -14.83 22.93 6.74
C ARG A 535 -15.34 23.64 8.00
N SER A 536 -15.71 24.92 7.90
CA SER A 536 -16.23 25.78 8.98
C SER A 536 -15.30 25.89 10.19
N THR A 537 -13.99 25.91 9.97
CA THR A 537 -12.99 26.12 11.02
C THR A 537 -12.64 27.61 11.10
N ASP A 538 -12.54 28.18 12.32
CA ASP A 538 -12.05 29.55 12.50
C ASP A 538 -10.57 29.63 12.09
N THR A 539 -10.31 30.27 10.95
CA THR A 539 -8.98 30.42 10.36
C THR A 539 -8.41 31.83 10.50
N ALA A 540 -9.03 32.70 11.31
CA ALA A 540 -8.58 34.09 11.48
C ALA A 540 -7.10 34.18 11.91
N ALA A 541 -6.71 33.38 12.92
CA ALA A 541 -5.32 33.33 13.38
C ALA A 541 -4.33 32.80 12.32
N LEU A 542 -4.78 31.89 11.45
CA LEU A 542 -3.97 31.40 10.33
C LEU A 542 -3.78 32.49 9.26
N GLY A 543 -4.82 33.32 9.05
CA GLY A 543 -4.78 34.46 8.14
C GLY A 543 -3.76 35.49 8.62
N GLU A 544 -3.78 35.85 9.90
CA GLU A 544 -2.83 36.80 10.50
C GLU A 544 -1.38 36.32 10.37
N VAL A 545 -1.10 35.05 10.66
CA VAL A 545 0.24 34.47 10.50
C VAL A 545 0.66 34.47 9.03
N ALA A 546 -0.20 34.03 8.11
CA ALA A 546 0.11 34.00 6.68
C ALA A 546 0.38 35.41 6.11
N VAL A 547 -0.39 36.42 6.52
CA VAL A 547 -0.13 37.83 6.15
C VAL A 547 1.21 38.29 6.71
N GLY A 548 1.50 38.04 7.99
CA GLY A 548 2.80 38.40 8.59
C GLY A 548 4.00 37.72 7.91
N LEU A 549 3.86 36.45 7.50
CA LEU A 549 4.89 35.76 6.70
C LEU A 549 5.04 36.39 5.32
N ALA A 550 3.93 36.67 4.62
CA ALA A 550 3.95 37.31 3.32
C ALA A 550 4.66 38.67 3.37
N GLU A 551 4.44 39.46 4.42
CA GLU A 551 5.13 40.74 4.63
C GLU A 551 6.64 40.57 4.77
N ARG A 552 7.08 39.60 5.58
CA ARG A 552 8.51 39.33 5.77
C ARG A 552 9.17 38.78 4.52
N VAL A 553 8.47 37.92 3.78
CA VAL A 553 8.91 37.44 2.46
C VAL A 553 9.06 38.63 1.51
N CYS A 554 8.09 39.54 1.46
CA CYS A 554 8.19 40.73 0.61
C CYS A 554 9.41 41.59 0.94
N VAL A 555 9.76 41.73 2.23
CA VAL A 555 10.93 42.52 2.66
C VAL A 555 12.26 41.82 2.35
N GLY A 556 12.35 40.51 2.59
CA GLY A 556 13.62 39.77 2.51
C GLY A 556 13.96 39.21 1.13
N LEU A 557 12.94 38.90 0.31
CA LEU A 557 13.13 38.17 -0.95
C LEU A 557 13.99 38.92 -1.98
N PRO A 558 13.86 40.25 -2.18
CA PRO A 558 14.74 40.97 -3.11
C PRO A 558 16.23 40.77 -2.84
N SER A 559 16.64 40.85 -1.57
CA SER A 559 18.04 40.62 -1.19
C SER A 559 18.46 39.17 -1.37
N ALA A 560 17.59 38.20 -1.04
CA ALA A 560 17.89 36.78 -1.20
C ALA A 560 18.01 36.34 -2.67
N CYS A 561 17.44 37.11 -3.61
CA CYS A 561 17.56 36.84 -5.04
C CYS A 561 18.80 37.45 -5.70
N THR A 562 19.69 38.13 -4.95
CA THR A 562 20.91 38.74 -5.50
C THR A 562 22.10 37.78 -5.51
N GLY A 563 22.91 37.82 -6.57
CA GLY A 563 24.18 37.10 -6.65
C GLY A 563 24.06 35.56 -6.63
N LEU A 564 22.94 35.03 -7.11
CA LEU A 564 22.67 33.60 -7.16
C LEU A 564 23.40 32.90 -8.32
N ASP A 565 23.82 31.66 -8.10
CA ASP A 565 24.22 30.76 -9.18
C ASP A 565 22.98 30.20 -9.93
N ALA A 566 23.22 29.38 -10.96
CA ALA A 566 22.16 28.84 -11.80
C ALA A 566 21.18 27.94 -11.04
N ASP A 567 21.67 27.08 -10.12
CA ASP A 567 20.82 26.14 -9.37
C ASP A 567 19.99 26.89 -8.32
N ALA A 568 20.60 27.85 -7.63
CA ALA A 568 19.92 28.71 -6.67
C ALA A 568 18.89 29.64 -7.34
N ALA A 569 19.14 30.08 -8.59
CA ALA A 569 18.18 30.87 -9.36
C ALA A 569 16.91 30.07 -9.71
N VAL A 570 17.04 28.77 -10.02
CA VAL A 570 15.89 27.88 -10.25
C VAL A 570 15.05 27.72 -8.98
N GLU A 571 15.70 27.53 -7.84
CA GLU A 571 15.01 27.44 -6.56
C GLU A 571 14.33 28.76 -6.16
N ALA A 572 14.98 29.89 -6.41
CA ALA A 572 14.39 31.22 -6.21
C ALA A 572 13.16 31.43 -7.12
N GLN A 573 13.21 31.00 -8.38
CA GLN A 573 12.06 31.04 -9.28
C GLN A 573 10.89 30.22 -8.71
N ARG A 574 11.14 28.99 -8.25
CA ARG A 574 10.12 28.13 -7.64
C ARG A 574 9.46 28.80 -6.43
N ARG A 575 10.25 29.47 -5.58
CA ARG A 575 9.75 30.23 -4.42
C ARG A 575 8.93 31.44 -4.86
N VAL A 576 9.36 32.20 -5.86
CA VAL A 576 8.61 33.34 -6.42
C VAL A 576 7.24 32.89 -6.94
N ASP A 577 7.18 31.76 -7.67
CA ASP A 577 5.93 31.20 -8.17
C ASP A 577 4.99 30.73 -7.05
N GLY A 578 5.54 30.05 -6.05
CA GLY A 578 4.80 29.63 -4.87
C GLY A 578 4.22 30.82 -4.10
N VAL A 579 5.03 31.84 -3.83
CA VAL A 579 4.62 33.06 -3.12
C VAL A 579 3.60 33.84 -3.92
N HIS A 580 3.78 34.00 -5.23
CA HIS A 580 2.81 34.69 -6.08
C HIS A 580 1.43 34.02 -6.03
N THR A 581 1.39 32.69 -6.14
CA THR A 581 0.15 31.92 -6.01
C THR A 581 -0.46 32.10 -4.61
N ALA A 582 0.37 32.06 -3.56
CA ALA A 582 -0.08 32.19 -2.18
C ALA A 582 -0.66 33.58 -1.87
N VAL A 583 -0.02 34.65 -2.35
CA VAL A 583 -0.49 36.03 -2.19
C VAL A 583 -1.81 36.25 -2.92
N GLY A 584 -1.98 35.69 -4.13
CA GLY A 584 -3.27 35.73 -4.83
C GLY A 584 -4.39 35.09 -4.01
N LEU A 585 -4.15 33.90 -3.45
CA LEU A 585 -5.10 33.22 -2.58
C LEU A 585 -5.42 34.01 -1.29
N LEU A 586 -4.42 34.69 -0.72
CA LEU A 586 -4.61 35.53 0.48
C LEU A 586 -5.45 36.78 0.19
N ALA A 587 -5.27 37.40 -0.98
CA ALA A 587 -6.05 38.55 -1.40
C ALA A 587 -7.55 38.19 -1.51
N ASP A 588 -7.86 37.03 -2.10
CA ASP A 588 -9.23 36.52 -2.24
C ASP A 588 -9.90 36.18 -0.90
N THR A 589 -9.12 35.76 0.11
CA THR A 589 -9.65 35.21 1.37
C THR A 589 -9.69 36.23 2.51
N VAL A 590 -8.67 37.08 2.65
CA VAL A 590 -8.54 38.03 3.76
C VAL A 590 -9.05 39.43 3.35
N GLY A 591 -9.33 39.66 2.07
CA GLY A 591 -9.92 40.91 1.57
C GLY A 591 -9.03 42.14 1.77
N THR A 592 -7.71 41.95 1.85
CA THR A 592 -6.75 43.04 2.01
C THR A 592 -5.97 43.24 0.72
N ASP A 593 -6.06 44.44 0.12
CA ASP A 593 -5.25 44.82 -1.06
C ASP A 593 -3.75 45.00 -0.73
N GLY A 594 -3.42 45.07 0.57
CA GLY A 594 -2.08 45.39 1.08
C GLY A 594 -0.97 44.40 0.69
N PRO A 595 -1.14 43.08 0.84
CA PRO A 595 -0.11 42.09 0.45
C PRO A 595 0.09 42.00 -1.07
N ALA A 596 -0.98 42.10 -1.86
CA ALA A 596 -0.91 42.02 -3.32
C ALA A 596 -0.14 43.20 -3.93
N GLU A 597 -0.40 44.42 -3.50
CA GLU A 597 0.35 45.60 -3.98
C GLU A 597 1.81 45.60 -3.52
N ARG A 598 2.08 45.15 -2.29
CA ARG A 598 3.46 44.98 -1.81
C ARG A 598 4.21 43.92 -2.61
N TRP A 599 3.57 42.79 -2.90
CA TRP A 599 4.14 41.75 -3.76
C TRP A 599 4.42 42.25 -5.18
N ALA A 600 3.51 43.03 -5.76
CA ALA A 600 3.74 43.68 -7.06
C ALA A 600 4.96 44.64 -7.00
N GLY A 601 5.16 45.35 -5.89
CA GLY A 601 6.36 46.14 -5.62
C GLY A 601 7.65 45.30 -5.64
N VAL A 602 7.63 44.15 -4.97
CA VAL A 602 8.75 43.21 -4.93
C VAL A 602 9.08 42.65 -6.31
N LEU A 603 8.07 42.25 -7.07
CA LEU A 603 8.26 41.78 -8.45
C LEU A 603 8.89 42.86 -9.34
N ARG A 604 8.51 44.14 -9.17
CA ARG A 604 9.13 45.25 -9.91
C ARG A 604 10.61 45.40 -9.53
N GLU A 605 10.91 45.39 -8.23
CA GLU A 605 12.31 45.44 -7.76
C GLU A 605 13.14 44.27 -8.30
N LEU A 606 12.59 43.05 -8.26
CA LEU A 606 13.25 41.87 -8.81
C LEU A 606 13.47 41.98 -10.31
N ALA A 607 12.53 42.52 -11.08
CA ALA A 607 12.66 42.67 -12.53
C ALA A 607 13.72 43.73 -12.93
N ASP A 608 13.77 44.85 -12.20
CA ASP A 608 14.62 45.99 -12.51
C ASP A 608 16.08 45.83 -12.02
N ARG A 609 16.33 45.04 -10.97
CA ARG A 609 17.64 44.96 -10.32
C ARG A 609 18.61 44.02 -11.06
N ASP A 610 19.64 44.60 -11.67
CA ASP A 610 20.62 43.84 -12.48
C ASP A 610 21.43 42.79 -11.71
N ALA A 611 21.56 42.93 -10.38
CA ALA A 611 22.24 41.95 -9.54
C ALA A 611 21.43 40.65 -9.29
N VAL A 612 20.18 40.60 -9.74
CA VAL A 612 19.30 39.42 -9.65
C VAL A 612 19.51 38.55 -10.89
N ALA A 613 19.53 37.22 -10.71
CA ALA A 613 19.70 36.29 -11.80
C ALA A 613 18.63 36.47 -12.90
N GLY A 614 19.04 36.39 -14.16
CA GLY A 614 18.18 36.62 -15.33
C GLY A 614 16.86 35.83 -15.26
N LEU A 615 16.92 34.56 -14.84
CA LEU A 615 15.76 33.68 -14.68
C LEU A 615 14.66 34.26 -13.79
N VAL A 616 15.03 34.80 -12.63
CA VAL A 616 14.07 35.39 -11.68
C VAL A 616 13.54 36.71 -12.21
N ARG A 617 14.38 37.53 -12.85
CA ARG A 617 13.98 38.81 -13.46
C ARG A 617 12.93 38.62 -14.56
N GLY A 618 13.20 37.68 -15.48
CA GLY A 618 12.27 37.34 -16.56
C GLY A 618 10.95 36.82 -16.03
N ARG A 619 11.00 35.96 -15.00
CA ARG A 619 9.79 35.45 -14.36
C ARG A 619 8.98 36.53 -13.66
N ALA A 620 9.64 37.45 -12.93
CA ALA A 620 8.96 38.56 -12.26
C ALA A 620 8.27 39.51 -13.25
N ALA A 621 8.95 39.84 -14.36
CA ALA A 621 8.36 40.63 -15.44
C ALA A 621 7.13 39.92 -16.05
N ARG A 622 7.19 38.59 -16.22
CA ARG A 622 6.06 37.80 -16.72
C ARG A 622 4.86 37.85 -15.79
N LEU A 623 5.07 37.61 -14.49
CA LEU A 623 3.99 37.63 -13.49
C LEU A 623 3.31 39.01 -13.39
N LEU A 624 4.09 40.10 -13.52
CA LEU A 624 3.53 41.46 -13.57
C LEU A 624 2.71 41.72 -14.83
N LEU A 625 3.15 41.20 -15.98
CA LEU A 625 2.42 41.30 -17.25
C LEU A 625 1.09 40.54 -17.18
N ASP A 626 1.11 39.30 -16.68
CA ASP A 626 -0.08 38.46 -16.49
C ASP A 626 -1.09 39.12 -15.53
N GLY A 627 -0.60 39.78 -14.48
CA GLY A 627 -1.43 40.54 -13.54
C GLY A 627 -1.89 41.92 -14.04
N GLY A 628 -1.55 42.32 -15.26
CA GLY A 628 -1.88 43.63 -15.83
C GLY A 628 -1.23 44.81 -15.08
N ARG A 629 -0.19 44.56 -14.29
CA ARG A 629 0.55 45.54 -13.50
C ARG A 629 1.81 46.07 -14.23
N LEU A 630 2.13 45.48 -15.39
CA LEU A 630 3.16 45.93 -16.33
C LEU A 630 2.54 46.03 -17.73
N GLY A 631 2.75 47.16 -18.41
CA GLY A 631 2.30 47.35 -19.78
C GLY A 631 3.22 46.65 -20.79
N GLU A 632 2.70 46.36 -21.99
CA GLU A 632 3.47 45.72 -23.07
C GLU A 632 4.74 46.50 -23.44
N SER A 633 4.65 47.84 -23.48
CA SER A 633 5.80 48.70 -23.79
C SER A 633 6.90 48.60 -22.73
N ASP A 634 6.54 48.45 -21.46
CA ASP A 634 7.51 48.27 -20.37
C ASP A 634 8.09 46.85 -20.35
N ALA A 635 7.29 45.83 -20.66
CA ALA A 635 7.76 44.47 -20.83
C ALA A 635 8.77 44.37 -22.00
N ALA A 636 8.46 45.01 -23.13
CA ALA A 636 9.36 45.11 -24.28
C ALA A 636 10.65 45.87 -23.93
N ARG A 637 10.57 46.93 -23.11
CA ARG A 637 11.74 47.66 -22.60
C ARG A 637 12.63 46.76 -21.74
N LEU A 638 12.06 46.03 -20.78
CA LEU A 638 12.82 45.11 -19.91
C LEU A 638 13.47 43.97 -20.71
N MET A 639 12.73 43.41 -21.67
CA MET A 639 13.23 42.40 -22.60
C MET A 639 14.40 42.94 -23.45
N GLY A 640 14.26 44.14 -24.02
CA GLY A 640 15.32 44.78 -24.80
C GLY A 640 16.59 45.10 -23.99
N LEU A 641 16.44 45.45 -22.70
CA LEU A 641 17.58 45.69 -21.80
C LEU A 641 18.33 44.39 -21.47
N ALA A 642 17.60 43.34 -21.07
CA ALA A 642 18.18 42.04 -20.69
C ALA A 642 18.82 41.30 -21.87
N LEU A 643 18.41 41.61 -23.09
CA LEU A 643 18.84 40.96 -24.33
C LEU A 643 19.72 41.87 -25.19
N SER A 644 20.24 42.94 -24.58
CA SER A 644 21.15 43.88 -25.23
C SER A 644 22.49 43.22 -25.55
N PRO A 645 23.22 43.68 -26.60
CA PRO A 645 24.52 43.11 -26.97
C PRO A 645 25.59 43.14 -25.87
N GLY A 646 25.41 44.01 -24.85
CA GLY A 646 26.30 44.10 -23.69
C GLY A 646 26.03 43.08 -22.58
N SER A 647 24.94 42.29 -22.69
CA SER A 647 24.57 41.28 -21.69
C SER A 647 25.27 39.95 -21.96
N ALA A 648 25.68 39.23 -20.91
CA ALA A 648 26.25 37.90 -21.09
C ALA A 648 25.20 36.95 -21.71
N PRO A 649 25.54 36.15 -22.74
CA PRO A 649 24.57 35.28 -23.40
C PRO A 649 23.84 34.33 -22.44
N ALA A 650 24.51 33.83 -21.40
CA ALA A 650 23.89 32.96 -20.39
C ALA A 650 22.78 33.66 -19.59
N ASP A 651 22.96 34.94 -19.23
CA ASP A 651 21.97 35.72 -18.48
C ASP A 651 20.77 36.09 -19.35
N ALA A 652 21.03 36.44 -20.62
CA ALA A 652 20.02 36.67 -21.64
C ALA A 652 19.12 35.42 -21.84
N ALA A 653 19.74 34.24 -21.92
CA ALA A 653 19.03 32.97 -22.03
C ALA A 653 18.15 32.69 -20.82
N ALA A 654 18.72 32.84 -19.62
CA ALA A 654 18.02 32.63 -18.37
C ALA A 654 16.81 33.58 -18.26
N TRP A 655 16.96 34.85 -18.65
CA TRP A 655 15.87 35.82 -18.66
C TRP A 655 14.72 35.41 -19.58
N ILE A 656 15.02 35.02 -20.83
CA ILE A 656 14.01 34.50 -21.76
C ILE A 656 13.31 33.28 -21.14
N GLU A 657 14.08 32.32 -20.62
CA GLU A 657 13.57 31.09 -20.01
C GLU A 657 12.58 31.37 -18.87
N GLY A 658 12.88 32.36 -18.01
CA GLY A 658 11.99 32.80 -16.94
C GLY A 658 10.73 33.51 -17.44
N PHE A 659 10.85 34.31 -18.52
CA PHE A 659 9.75 35.09 -19.08
C PHE A 659 8.74 34.23 -19.86
N VAL A 660 9.21 33.38 -20.77
CA VAL A 660 8.32 32.53 -21.59
C VAL A 660 7.91 31.22 -20.91
N GLY A 661 8.60 30.87 -19.82
CA GLY A 661 8.40 29.63 -19.09
C GLY A 661 9.01 28.44 -19.83
N GLY A 662 10.17 27.96 -19.39
CA GLY A 662 10.87 26.78 -19.93
C GLY A 662 10.13 25.44 -19.71
N ALA A 663 10.86 24.39 -19.33
CA ALA A 663 10.33 23.03 -19.19
C ALA A 663 9.10 22.89 -18.26
N ALA A 664 8.95 23.78 -17.28
CA ALA A 664 7.86 23.75 -16.29
C ALA A 664 6.63 24.60 -16.68
N GLY A 665 6.77 25.55 -17.62
CA GLY A 665 5.71 26.49 -17.99
C GLY A 665 4.85 26.05 -19.16
N GLY A 666 5.38 25.13 -19.99
CA GLY A 666 4.74 24.57 -21.18
C GLY A 666 4.24 25.67 -22.12
N GLY A 667 4.96 25.96 -23.21
CA GLY A 667 4.69 27.08 -24.16
C GLY A 667 3.30 27.17 -24.81
N LEU A 668 2.31 26.41 -24.33
CA LEU A 668 0.88 26.52 -24.62
C LEU A 668 0.34 27.95 -24.42
N VAL A 669 0.87 28.71 -23.45
CA VAL A 669 0.44 30.11 -23.25
C VAL A 669 0.80 30.99 -24.47
N LEU A 670 1.97 30.78 -25.07
CA LEU A 670 2.35 31.45 -26.33
C LEU A 670 1.47 31.05 -27.52
N VAL A 671 0.82 29.88 -27.46
CA VAL A 671 -0.14 29.43 -28.49
C VAL A 671 -1.48 30.16 -28.36
N HIS A 672 -1.87 30.55 -27.14
CA HIS A 672 -3.18 31.14 -26.86
C HIS A 672 -3.15 32.66 -26.70
N ASP A 673 -1.99 33.24 -26.40
CA ASP A 673 -1.80 34.68 -26.24
C ASP A 673 -1.02 35.26 -27.43
N GLU A 674 -1.76 35.69 -28.45
CA GLU A 674 -1.21 36.30 -29.67
C GLU A 674 -0.40 37.58 -29.36
N ARG A 675 -0.74 38.31 -28.30
CA ARG A 675 -0.05 39.55 -27.89
C ARG A 675 1.34 39.22 -27.35
N LEU A 676 1.42 38.20 -26.51
CA LEU A 676 2.69 37.70 -26.01
C LEU A 676 3.56 37.12 -27.12
N LEU A 677 2.96 36.33 -28.02
CA LEU A 677 3.68 35.77 -29.16
C LEU A 677 4.26 36.88 -30.05
N ALA A 678 3.48 37.92 -30.33
CA ALA A 678 3.94 39.09 -31.09
C ALA A 678 5.07 39.84 -30.38
N LEU A 679 5.06 39.91 -29.04
CA LEU A 679 6.13 40.55 -28.27
C LEU A 679 7.45 39.76 -28.38
N VAL A 680 7.40 38.43 -28.29
CA VAL A 680 8.56 37.56 -28.48
C VAL A 680 9.05 37.59 -29.94
N ASP A 681 8.13 37.59 -30.91
CA ASP A 681 8.43 37.65 -32.35
C ASP A 681 9.07 39.00 -32.75
N ALA A 682 8.51 40.12 -32.31
CA ALA A 682 9.06 41.45 -32.56
C ALA A 682 10.48 41.60 -31.98
N TRP A 683 10.75 40.98 -30.83
CA TRP A 683 12.10 40.93 -30.29
C TRP A 683 13.02 40.05 -31.14
N LEU A 684 12.63 38.79 -31.43
CA LEU A 684 13.43 37.84 -32.21
C LEU A 684 13.82 38.41 -33.58
N THR A 685 12.88 39.06 -34.26
CA THR A 685 13.10 39.70 -35.57
C THR A 685 13.89 41.00 -35.49
N GLY A 686 13.96 41.63 -34.31
CA GLY A 686 14.75 42.82 -34.04
C GLY A 686 16.22 42.57 -33.69
N ILE A 687 16.65 41.30 -33.53
CA ILE A 687 18.04 40.96 -33.20
C ILE A 687 18.94 41.19 -34.44
N PRO A 688 20.03 41.98 -34.31
CA PRO A 688 21.00 42.17 -35.40
C PRO A 688 21.62 40.84 -35.87
N ALA A 689 21.86 40.72 -37.18
CA ALA A 689 22.33 39.48 -37.80
C ALA A 689 23.70 38.97 -37.28
N ASP A 690 24.54 39.88 -36.80
CA ASP A 690 25.83 39.61 -36.17
C ASP A 690 25.70 39.12 -34.71
N THR A 691 24.61 39.47 -34.03
CA THR A 691 24.32 39.06 -32.64
C THR A 691 23.52 37.75 -32.58
N PHE A 692 22.69 37.48 -33.59
CA PHE A 692 21.80 36.31 -33.64
C PHE A 692 22.50 34.94 -33.45
N PRO A 693 23.67 34.65 -34.06
CA PRO A 693 24.34 33.37 -33.86
C PRO A 693 24.75 33.08 -32.41
N GLY A 694 25.02 34.13 -31.61
CA GLY A 694 25.38 33.99 -30.20
C GLY A 694 24.20 33.64 -29.30
N VAL A 695 22.98 34.04 -29.68
CA VAL A 695 21.75 33.84 -28.89
C VAL A 695 20.99 32.57 -29.35
N LEU A 696 21.18 32.13 -30.60
CA LEU A 696 20.48 31.00 -31.20
C LEU A 696 20.59 29.66 -30.43
N PRO A 697 21.76 29.21 -29.94
CA PRO A 697 21.86 27.95 -29.18
C PRO A 697 21.04 27.96 -27.89
N LEU A 698 20.93 29.15 -27.28
CA LEU A 698 20.25 29.37 -26.01
C LEU A 698 18.72 29.40 -26.19
N LEU A 699 18.26 30.04 -27.26
CA LEU A 699 16.86 29.98 -27.68
C LEU A 699 16.47 28.54 -28.02
N ARG A 700 17.32 27.82 -28.75
CA ARG A 700 17.07 26.41 -29.07
C ARG A 700 16.95 25.56 -27.81
N ARG A 701 17.79 25.78 -26.79
CA ARG A 701 17.68 25.11 -25.49
C ARG A 701 16.32 25.36 -24.86
N THR A 702 15.89 26.63 -24.76
CA THR A 702 14.63 27.04 -24.12
C THR A 702 13.41 26.45 -24.84
N PHE A 703 13.30 26.64 -26.16
CA PHE A 703 12.13 26.20 -26.93
C PHE A 703 12.12 24.67 -27.18
N SER A 704 13.27 23.98 -27.11
CA SER A 704 13.31 22.52 -27.26
C SER A 704 12.70 21.75 -26.09
N ALA A 705 12.56 22.39 -24.93
CA ALA A 705 11.91 21.82 -23.75
C ALA A 705 10.37 21.74 -23.89
N TYR A 706 9.78 22.39 -24.90
CA TYR A 706 8.34 22.34 -25.13
C TYR A 706 7.91 20.99 -25.74
N GLU A 707 6.72 20.53 -25.38
CA GLU A 707 6.16 19.32 -25.97
C GLU A 707 6.10 19.40 -27.50
N PRO A 708 6.28 18.28 -28.23
CA PRO A 708 6.24 18.26 -29.69
C PRO A 708 4.97 18.90 -30.29
N GLY A 709 3.81 18.72 -29.64
CA GLY A 709 2.54 19.33 -30.07
C GLY A 709 2.54 20.86 -29.98
N VAL A 710 3.06 21.41 -28.88
CA VAL A 710 3.18 22.87 -28.65
C VAL A 710 4.10 23.50 -29.69
N ARG A 711 5.27 22.87 -29.95
CA ARG A 711 6.24 23.37 -30.94
C ARG A 711 5.65 23.42 -32.34
N ARG A 712 4.85 22.41 -32.71
CA ARG A 712 4.14 22.39 -34.00
C ARG A 712 3.14 23.56 -34.08
N ALA A 713 2.30 23.74 -33.07
CA ALA A 713 1.31 24.81 -33.04
C ALA A 713 1.95 26.21 -33.13
N LEU A 714 3.05 26.44 -32.39
CA LEU A 714 3.80 27.69 -32.47
C LEU A 714 4.41 27.89 -33.87
N GLY A 715 4.97 26.84 -34.48
CA GLY A 715 5.49 26.90 -35.84
C GLY A 715 4.40 27.24 -36.87
N GLU A 716 3.20 26.68 -36.73
CA GLU A 716 2.04 27.01 -37.57
C GLU A 716 1.59 28.45 -37.38
N LEU A 717 1.57 28.97 -36.14
CA LEU A 717 1.20 30.37 -35.85
C LEU A 717 2.21 31.35 -36.45
N VAL A 718 3.52 31.11 -36.26
CA VAL A 718 4.58 31.93 -36.87
C VAL A 718 4.51 31.87 -38.40
N GLY A 719 4.22 30.68 -38.96
CA GLY A 719 4.06 30.49 -40.41
C GLY A 719 2.86 31.24 -41.01
N ARG A 720 1.82 31.54 -40.20
CA ARG A 720 0.67 32.36 -40.63
C ARG A 720 0.97 33.86 -40.65
N GLY A 721 1.97 34.32 -39.88
CA GLY A 721 2.36 35.72 -39.77
C GLY A 721 1.42 36.57 -38.88
N PRO A 722 1.85 37.79 -38.47
CA PRO A 722 1.19 38.60 -37.44
C PRO A 722 -0.06 39.38 -37.90
N ASP A 723 -0.56 39.19 -39.14
CA ASP A 723 -1.68 39.97 -39.67
C ASP A 723 -2.65 39.09 -40.50
N PRO A 724 -3.88 38.82 -40.01
CA PRO A 724 -4.88 38.08 -40.79
C PRO A 724 -5.47 38.92 -41.95
N GLY A 725 -5.07 40.19 -42.12
CA GLY A 725 -5.63 41.13 -43.10
C GLY A 725 -4.80 41.38 -44.37
N ARG A 726 -3.53 40.94 -44.45
CA ARG A 726 -2.75 41.02 -45.69
C ARG A 726 -2.81 39.69 -46.42
N GLY A 727 -3.51 39.69 -47.56
CA GLY A 727 -3.59 38.56 -48.47
C GLY A 727 -2.21 37.95 -48.72
N HIS A 728 -2.16 36.64 -48.60
CA HIS A 728 -1.03 35.78 -48.89
C HIS A 728 -0.48 36.12 -50.29
N ASP A 729 0.67 36.80 -50.38
CA ASP A 729 1.48 36.75 -51.59
C ASP A 729 2.08 35.34 -51.62
N ALA A 730 1.39 34.43 -52.32
CA ALA A 730 1.72 33.02 -52.47
C ALA A 730 3.02 32.76 -53.28
N ASN A 731 3.99 33.69 -53.22
CA ASN A 731 5.18 33.66 -54.05
C ASN A 731 6.49 34.00 -53.32
N VAL A 732 6.51 33.92 -51.99
CA VAL A 732 7.78 33.88 -51.24
C VAL A 732 8.19 32.41 -51.10
N PRO A 733 9.37 31.99 -51.63
CA PRO A 733 9.82 30.61 -51.49
C PRO A 733 10.03 30.30 -50.01
N ALA A 734 9.38 29.25 -49.50
CA ALA A 734 9.69 28.70 -48.19
C ALA A 734 11.15 28.23 -48.16
N ALA A 735 11.83 28.41 -47.02
CA ALA A 735 13.19 27.93 -46.84
C ALA A 735 13.27 26.41 -47.12
N PRO A 736 14.34 25.91 -47.77
CA PRO A 736 14.47 24.50 -48.10
C PRO A 736 14.30 23.62 -46.85
N GLY A 737 13.36 22.68 -46.89
CA GLY A 737 13.08 21.72 -45.82
C GLY A 737 11.89 22.01 -44.91
N PHE A 738 11.12 23.09 -45.13
CA PHE A 738 9.93 23.44 -44.33
C PHE A 738 8.66 23.73 -45.16
N GLY A 739 8.53 23.15 -46.36
CA GLY A 739 7.29 23.18 -47.15
C GLY A 739 6.35 21.99 -46.86
N GLU A 740 5.08 22.08 -47.24
CA GLU A 740 4.07 21.00 -47.06
C GLU A 740 4.34 19.72 -47.88
N GLY A 741 5.37 19.70 -48.73
CA GLY A 741 5.76 18.57 -49.55
C GLY A 741 6.86 17.70 -48.92
N ARG A 742 6.93 16.42 -49.31
CA ARG A 742 8.07 15.56 -49.00
C ARG A 742 9.30 16.07 -49.74
N ASP A 743 10.39 16.27 -49.01
CA ASP A 743 11.70 16.54 -49.59
C ASP A 743 12.25 15.22 -50.16
N GLU A 744 12.02 15.00 -51.46
CA GLU A 744 12.41 13.76 -52.16
C GLU A 744 13.93 13.56 -52.12
N GLU A 745 14.72 14.62 -52.16
CA GLU A 745 16.19 14.53 -52.15
C GLU A 745 16.71 14.02 -50.80
N ARG A 746 16.13 14.49 -49.69
CA ARG A 746 16.41 13.93 -48.35
C ARG A 746 15.84 12.53 -48.14
N ALA A 747 14.66 12.25 -48.69
CA ALA A 747 14.05 10.92 -48.58
C ALA A 747 14.90 9.88 -49.31
N ASP A 748 15.38 10.21 -50.51
CA ASP A 748 16.26 9.36 -51.32
C ASP A 748 17.62 9.16 -50.65
N ALA A 749 18.17 10.18 -49.99
CA ALA A 749 19.41 10.07 -49.22
C ALA A 749 19.31 9.08 -48.03
N MET A 750 18.10 8.82 -47.51
CA MET A 750 17.86 7.86 -46.42
C MET A 750 17.58 6.43 -46.90
N ALA A 751 17.23 6.23 -48.17
CA ALA A 751 16.92 4.92 -48.73
C ALA A 751 18.05 3.88 -48.58
N PRO A 752 19.35 4.21 -48.77
CA PRO A 752 20.44 3.25 -48.57
C PRO A 752 20.57 2.77 -47.12
N VAL A 753 20.35 3.67 -46.15
CA VAL A 753 20.43 3.37 -44.72
C VAL A 753 19.27 2.50 -44.27
N LEU A 754 18.06 2.80 -44.77
CA LEU A 754 16.87 1.97 -44.54
C LEU A 754 17.03 0.58 -45.17
N ALA A 755 17.59 0.47 -46.37
CA ALA A 755 17.88 -0.82 -46.99
C ALA A 755 18.94 -1.63 -46.21
N LEU A 756 19.89 -0.97 -45.56
CA LEU A 756 20.88 -1.60 -44.69
C LEU A 756 20.25 -2.11 -43.38
N LEU A 757 19.38 -1.30 -42.76
CA LEU A 757 18.69 -1.64 -41.50
C LEU A 757 17.62 -2.72 -41.68
N LEU A 758 16.96 -2.75 -42.84
CA LEU A 758 15.94 -3.74 -43.20
C LEU A 758 16.54 -5.01 -43.83
N GLY A 759 17.87 -5.07 -44.01
CA GLY A 759 18.56 -6.24 -44.53
C GLY A 759 18.30 -6.52 -46.02
N THR A 760 17.84 -5.54 -46.79
CA THR A 760 17.47 -5.69 -48.20
C THR A 760 18.52 -5.15 -49.19
N GLY A 761 19.64 -4.62 -48.71
CA GLY A 761 20.73 -4.11 -49.55
C GLY A 761 21.86 -5.12 -49.77
N SER A 762 22.14 -5.49 -51.02
CA SER A 762 23.35 -6.22 -51.42
C SER A 762 24.51 -5.23 -51.65
N PRO A 763 25.77 -5.54 -51.25
CA PRO A 763 26.88 -4.60 -51.38
C PRO A 763 27.31 -4.49 -52.84
N ALA A 764 27.02 -3.35 -53.48
CA ALA A 764 27.57 -3.03 -54.79
C ALA A 764 29.02 -2.53 -54.63
N GLU A 765 29.95 -3.18 -55.33
CA GLU A 765 31.38 -2.86 -55.39
C GLU A 765 31.66 -1.42 -55.91
N PRO A 766 32.77 -0.80 -55.47
CA PRO A 766 33.15 0.53 -55.91
C PRO A 766 33.87 0.49 -57.26
N GLY A 767 33.25 1.09 -58.28
CA GLY A 767 33.95 1.89 -59.28
C GLY A 767 34.17 1.30 -60.68
N ALA A 768 33.61 1.97 -61.68
CA ALA A 768 34.28 2.21 -62.96
C ALA A 768 33.71 3.51 -63.55
N GLY A 769 34.56 4.54 -63.66
CA GLY A 769 34.16 5.88 -64.08
C GLY A 769 33.92 6.02 -65.58
N ARG A 770 33.06 6.98 -65.93
CA ARG A 770 33.40 8.18 -66.70
C ARG A 770 32.33 9.25 -66.48
#